data_AF-A0A074LSI6-F1
#
_entry.id   AF-A0A074LSI6-F1
#
_cell.length_a   1.000
_cell.length_b   1.000
_cell.length_c   1.000
_cell.angle_alpha   90.00
_cell.angle_beta   90.00
_cell.angle_gamma   90.00
#
_symmetry.space_group_name_H-M   'P 1'
#
loop_
_entity.id
_entity.type
_entity.pdbx_description
1 polymer ?
#
loop_
_entity_poly.entity_id
_entity_poly.type
_entity_poly.pdbx_seq_one_letter_code
_entity_poly.pdbx_strand_id
1 'polypeptide(L)'
;MSILSNLKLDSEVKTYTTREGILISRTLEQVEVQGAVEHILHGIDSRRGALFSSSYEYPGRYSRWDTGFLNPALEVRASASGRNFTLTALNSRGEVLMGLVGDFLDAHPDISLSERTSTLLQGTIRQSDAFFYEEQRSRQASVFTVIRAFQELFASDDDSFLGLYGAFGYDLIYQLEPMELKQRRDEEQSDLVLFLPDELTVVDHQMGLAYRLRYEFEVNGRSTSGLPREGRDTERKFPNEPLPEYVPGRYADIVRGAMDHFRRGDMFEVVPTQSLFERCAERPSEVFTKLKQINPSPYGFIINLGNEYLVGSSPEMYVRVEGDRVETCPISGTIKRGADAVEDADRIRELLNSRKDESELTMCTDVDRNDKSRICVPGSVKVIGRRQTEMYSHLIHTVDHVEGQLAPQYDALDAFITHMWAVTITGAPKPAAARWIEQNEHAPRIWYGGAVGYLTFNGDLNTGLTLRTIRIKDDVAEIRVGATVLYDSVPEDEETETLTKAAALVQAIRSVRNRYQPQKLTGRPPYRPGAGKRVLFVDHEDSFVHTLANYFRQTGADVVTLRSPLARQTLQDARETFDLVLLSPGPGRPEQFQLGETIALCLQREIPVFGVCLGLQGIVEHFGGSLGQLPIPRHGKPATVQQQGASPMFQGLPEQFTVGLYHSLYAADVPESLRVTAVTDDGIVMGVEHRELPISAVQFHPESIMSARNQLGLRMIENVLAHAAGQPVSTK
;
A
#
# COMPACT_ATOMS: atom_id res chain seq x y z
N MET A 1 -5.31 11.28 14.84
CA MET A 1 -5.83 12.54 15.43
C MET A 1 -5.57 13.68 14.45
N SER A 2 -6.27 14.81 14.58
CA SER A 2 -5.99 16.00 13.76
C SER A 2 -4.59 16.52 14.07
N ILE A 3 -3.81 16.93 13.06
CA ILE A 3 -2.47 17.51 13.29
C ILE A 3 -2.56 18.86 14.03
N LEU A 4 -3.71 19.54 13.95
CA LEU A 4 -3.98 20.79 14.63
C LEU A 4 -4.56 20.60 16.03
N SER A 5 -4.83 19.36 16.48
CA SER A 5 -5.45 19.12 17.79
C SER A 5 -4.61 19.63 18.97
N ASN A 6 -3.29 19.72 18.80
CA ASN A 6 -2.37 20.29 19.78
C ASN A 6 -2.06 21.78 19.56
N LEU A 7 -2.53 22.38 18.46
CA LEU A 7 -2.33 23.80 18.19
C LEU A 7 -3.22 24.62 19.14
N LYS A 8 -2.62 25.17 20.20
CA LYS A 8 -3.28 26.17 21.04
C LYS A 8 -3.52 27.45 20.21
N LEU A 9 -4.74 27.58 19.68
CA LEU A 9 -5.23 28.70 18.86
C LEU A 9 -5.55 29.97 19.68
N ASP A 10 -5.06 30.06 20.92
CA ASP A 10 -5.49 31.05 21.91
C ASP A 10 -5.21 32.51 21.48
N SER A 11 -4.28 32.74 20.53
CA SER A 11 -3.99 34.07 19.97
C SER A 11 -3.31 34.02 18.59
N GLU A 12 -3.58 35.04 17.75
CA GLU A 12 -2.90 35.26 16.45
C GLU A 12 -1.38 35.49 16.63
N VAL A 13 -0.98 36.13 17.72
CA VAL A 13 0.43 36.31 18.09
C VAL A 13 0.66 35.72 19.47
N LYS A 14 1.66 34.85 19.60
CA LYS A 14 2.07 34.24 20.86
C LYS A 14 3.56 34.48 21.08
N THR A 15 3.92 35.03 22.23
CA THR A 15 5.31 35.21 22.64
C THR A 15 5.61 34.33 23.84
N TYR A 16 6.72 33.60 23.78
CA TYR A 16 7.18 32.72 24.85
C TYR A 16 8.71 32.70 24.89
N THR A 17 9.27 32.23 26.00
CA THR A 17 10.71 32.11 26.18
C THR A 17 11.07 30.63 26.31
N THR A 18 12.07 30.16 25.56
CA THR A 18 12.56 28.78 25.69
C THR A 18 13.22 28.58 27.05
N ARG A 19 13.44 27.32 27.45
CA ARG A 19 14.11 26.99 28.72
C ARG A 19 15.49 27.63 28.86
N GLU A 20 16.20 27.78 27.74
CA GLU A 20 17.54 28.42 27.66
C GLU A 20 17.50 29.91 27.31
N GLY A 21 16.33 30.56 27.39
CA GLY A 21 16.23 32.03 27.34
C GLY A 21 16.08 32.66 25.95
N ILE A 22 15.77 31.89 24.91
CA ILE A 22 15.44 32.44 23.59
C ILE A 22 14.03 33.01 23.62
N LEU A 23 13.86 34.30 23.35
CA LEU A 23 12.54 34.90 23.20
C LEU A 23 12.02 34.62 21.79
N ILE A 24 10.88 33.95 21.69
CA ILE A 24 10.25 33.57 20.41
C ILE A 24 8.87 34.23 20.32
N SER A 25 8.63 34.90 19.20
CA SER A 25 7.29 35.41 18.85
C SER A 25 6.78 34.68 17.61
N ARG A 26 5.68 33.94 17.78
CA ARG A 26 4.98 33.24 16.72
C ARG A 26 3.77 34.03 16.27
N THR A 27 3.64 34.26 14.96
CA THR A 27 2.41 34.75 14.33
C THR A 27 1.72 33.62 13.58
N LEU A 28 0.40 33.54 13.71
CA LEU A 28 -0.47 32.58 13.05
C LEU A 28 -1.37 33.33 12.04
N GLU A 29 -1.21 33.04 10.76
CA GLU A 29 -2.02 33.60 9.68
C GLU A 29 -2.87 32.47 9.07
N GLN A 30 -4.20 32.58 9.12
CA GLN A 30 -5.06 31.62 8.44
C GLN A 30 -4.99 31.84 6.93
N VAL A 31 -4.81 30.77 6.16
CA VAL A 31 -4.75 30.80 4.69
C VAL A 31 -5.81 29.87 4.09
N GLU A 32 -6.11 30.03 2.80
CA GLU A 32 -7.00 29.12 2.10
C GLU A 32 -6.35 27.74 1.97
N VAL A 33 -7.11 26.69 2.31
CA VAL A 33 -6.66 25.28 2.19
C VAL A 33 -6.28 24.96 0.74
N GLN A 34 -7.10 25.42 -0.20
CA GLN A 34 -6.83 25.25 -1.61
C GLN A 34 -5.61 26.10 -2.00
N GLY A 35 -4.57 25.44 -2.51
CA GLY A 35 -3.35 26.11 -2.91
C GLY A 35 -2.38 26.47 -1.77
N ALA A 36 -2.69 26.15 -0.52
CA ALA A 36 -1.86 26.48 0.65
C ALA A 36 -0.38 26.13 0.45
N VAL A 37 -0.10 24.97 -0.13
CA VAL A 37 1.27 24.44 -0.34
C VAL A 37 1.85 24.70 -1.74
N GLU A 38 1.11 25.34 -2.65
CA GLU A 38 1.57 25.57 -4.03
C GLU A 38 2.81 26.45 -4.08
N HIS A 39 2.89 27.46 -3.21
CA HIS A 39 4.07 28.31 -3.11
C HIS A 39 5.34 27.52 -2.71
N ILE A 40 5.19 26.48 -1.88
CA ILE A 40 6.28 25.58 -1.49
C ILE A 40 6.66 24.71 -2.68
N LEU A 41 5.69 24.06 -3.33
CA LEU A 41 5.93 23.20 -4.50
C LEU A 41 6.62 23.95 -5.65
N HIS A 42 6.22 25.20 -5.92
CA HIS A 42 6.87 26.01 -6.96
C HIS A 42 8.29 26.45 -6.56
N GLY A 43 8.53 26.73 -5.27
CA GLY A 43 9.81 27.23 -4.81
C GLY A 43 10.85 26.15 -4.50
N ILE A 44 10.43 24.94 -4.16
CA ILE A 44 11.31 23.87 -3.66
C ILE A 44 12.25 23.35 -4.75
N ASP A 45 11.89 23.49 -6.03
CA ASP A 45 12.72 23.09 -7.18
C ASP A 45 14.03 23.89 -7.32
N SER A 46 14.12 25.05 -6.67
CA SER A 46 15.33 25.88 -6.70
C SER A 46 15.76 26.39 -5.33
N ARG A 47 15.02 26.12 -4.26
CA ARG A 47 15.36 26.60 -2.91
C ARG A 47 15.20 25.48 -1.89
N ARG A 48 16.11 25.46 -0.91
CA ARG A 48 16.05 24.51 0.21
C ARG A 48 14.71 24.62 0.93
N GLY A 49 14.18 23.46 1.30
CA GLY A 49 12.87 23.35 1.92
C GLY A 49 12.40 21.91 1.95
N ALA A 50 11.28 21.70 2.60
CA ALA A 50 10.63 20.40 2.66
C ALA A 50 9.11 20.57 2.62
N LEU A 51 8.43 19.60 2.03
CA LEU A 51 7.00 19.39 2.16
C LEU A 51 6.76 17.94 2.55
N PHE A 52 6.11 17.74 3.68
CA PHE A 52 5.63 16.46 4.19
C PHE A 52 4.11 16.42 4.03
N SER A 53 3.58 15.27 3.66
CA SER A 53 2.20 15.10 3.24
C SER A 53 1.67 13.74 3.66
N SER A 54 0.46 13.68 4.20
CA SER A 54 -0.31 12.44 4.33
C SER A 54 -1.53 12.54 3.41
N SER A 55 -1.58 11.71 2.37
CA SER A 55 -2.73 11.62 1.47
C SER A 55 -3.65 10.43 1.78
N TYR A 56 -3.33 9.69 2.84
CA TYR A 56 -4.06 8.50 3.27
C TYR A 56 -4.79 8.76 4.59
N GLU A 57 -5.94 8.09 4.75
CA GLU A 57 -6.76 8.19 5.94
C GLU A 57 -7.05 6.79 6.45
N TYR A 58 -6.70 6.55 7.72
CA TYR A 58 -7.04 5.31 8.41
C TYR A 58 -7.50 5.67 9.83
N PRO A 59 -8.74 5.32 10.22
CA PRO A 59 -9.31 5.71 11.50
C PRO A 59 -8.38 5.41 12.68
N GLY A 60 -8.15 6.42 13.53
CA GLY A 60 -7.29 6.29 14.71
C GLY A 60 -5.79 6.31 14.45
N ARG A 61 -5.32 6.21 13.20
CA ARG A 61 -3.88 6.11 12.87
C ARG A 61 -3.37 7.23 11.98
N TYR A 62 -4.00 7.45 10.83
CA TYR A 62 -3.59 8.43 9.82
C TYR A 62 -4.73 9.40 9.51
N SER A 63 -4.39 10.69 9.46
CA SER A 63 -5.24 11.77 8.97
C SER A 63 -4.58 12.41 7.75
N ARG A 64 -5.36 13.18 6.97
CA ARG A 64 -4.85 13.88 5.78
C ARG A 64 -4.36 15.27 6.16
N TRP A 65 -3.09 15.55 5.91
CA TRP A 65 -2.45 16.82 6.27
C TRP A 65 -1.27 17.13 5.34
N ASP A 66 -0.87 18.39 5.30
CA ASP A 66 0.39 18.83 4.70
C ASP A 66 1.15 19.74 5.67
N THR A 67 2.47 19.63 5.73
CA THR A 67 3.34 20.55 6.49
C THR A 67 4.61 20.81 5.71
N GLY A 68 4.94 22.08 5.48
CA GLY A 68 6.15 22.40 4.72
C GLY A 68 6.63 23.83 4.89
N PHE A 69 7.81 24.10 4.33
CA PHE A 69 8.52 25.37 4.40
C PHE A 69 9.46 25.55 3.21
N LEU A 70 9.89 26.79 3.03
CA LEU A 70 10.99 27.18 2.15
C LEU A 70 11.94 28.11 2.91
N ASN A 71 13.18 28.19 2.44
CA ASN A 71 14.18 29.14 2.94
C ASN A 71 14.41 29.03 4.46
N PRO A 72 14.69 27.83 5.00
CA PRO A 72 14.95 27.67 6.43
C PRO A 72 16.13 28.54 6.89
N ALA A 73 16.13 28.92 8.17
CA ALA A 73 17.15 29.79 8.73
C ALA A 73 18.49 29.05 8.94
N LEU A 74 18.43 27.82 9.48
CA LEU A 74 19.60 26.98 9.75
C LEU A 74 19.50 25.61 9.07
N GLU A 75 20.66 25.04 8.74
CA GLU A 75 20.85 23.66 8.29
C GLU A 75 21.85 22.96 9.22
N VAL A 76 21.45 21.82 9.79
CA VAL A 76 22.33 20.85 10.47
C VAL A 76 22.59 19.70 9.52
N ARG A 77 23.87 19.38 9.27
CA ARG A 77 24.28 18.30 8.39
C ARG A 77 25.30 17.41 9.07
N ALA A 78 25.19 16.10 8.89
CA ALA A 78 26.24 15.14 9.24
C ALA A 78 26.81 14.47 7.99
N SER A 79 28.10 14.15 8.05
CA SER A 79 28.79 13.42 6.99
C SER A 79 28.67 11.91 7.21
N ALA A 80 28.41 11.18 6.12
CA ALA A 80 28.32 9.72 6.13
C ALA A 80 29.64 9.01 6.46
N SER A 81 30.77 9.73 6.45
CA SER A 81 32.11 9.15 6.71
C SER A 81 32.57 9.28 8.17
N GLY A 82 31.68 9.60 9.11
CA GLY A 82 32.04 9.52 10.53
C GLY A 82 31.15 10.33 11.46
N ARG A 83 31.79 11.06 12.36
CA ARG A 83 31.16 11.79 13.47
C ARG A 83 31.24 13.32 13.28
N ASN A 84 31.45 13.76 12.05
CA ASN A 84 31.58 15.17 11.69
C ASN A 84 30.21 15.77 11.38
N PHE A 85 30.01 17.00 11.81
CA PHE A 85 28.81 17.77 11.53
C PHE A 85 29.13 19.21 11.12
N THR A 86 28.21 19.82 10.39
CA THR A 86 28.19 21.25 10.11
C THR A 86 26.84 21.84 10.47
N LEU A 87 26.87 23.06 11.00
CA LEU A 87 25.71 23.92 11.17
C LEU A 87 25.93 25.16 10.30
N THR A 88 24.99 25.44 9.40
CA THR A 88 25.10 26.56 8.46
C THR A 88 23.94 27.52 8.64
N ALA A 89 24.22 28.82 8.78
CA ALA A 89 23.21 29.85 8.59
C ALA A 89 22.97 30.05 7.10
N LEU A 90 21.74 29.78 6.66
CA LEU A 90 21.38 29.86 5.25
C LEU A 90 21.01 31.28 4.80
N ASN A 91 20.65 32.13 5.77
CA ASN A 91 20.32 33.54 5.58
C ASN A 91 20.66 34.36 6.85
N SER A 92 20.44 35.68 6.78
CA SER A 92 20.73 36.62 7.88
C SER A 92 19.95 36.33 9.16
N ARG A 93 18.81 35.64 9.07
CA ARG A 93 17.99 35.23 10.22
C ARG A 93 18.66 34.09 10.97
N GLY A 94 19.27 33.15 10.25
CA GLY A 94 20.12 32.10 10.84
C GLY A 94 21.33 32.67 11.58
N GLU A 95 21.98 33.70 11.03
CA GLU A 95 23.18 34.32 11.64
C GLU A 95 22.91 34.89 13.04
N VAL A 96 21.67 35.30 13.33
CA VAL A 96 21.23 35.75 14.67
C VAL A 96 21.38 34.62 15.71
N LEU A 97 21.11 33.38 15.32
CA LEU A 97 21.11 32.20 16.21
C LEU A 97 22.49 31.57 16.39
N MET A 98 23.38 31.72 15.39
CA MET A 98 24.69 31.02 15.34
C MET A 98 25.57 31.28 16.56
N GLY A 99 25.52 32.49 17.12
CA GLY A 99 26.29 32.84 18.31
C GLY A 99 25.94 31.94 19.50
N LEU A 100 24.65 31.94 19.88
CA LEU A 100 24.13 31.17 21.00
C LEU A 100 24.24 29.66 20.78
N VAL A 101 23.89 29.18 19.58
CA VAL A 101 24.04 27.75 19.26
C VAL A 101 25.51 27.34 19.39
N GLY A 102 26.44 28.17 18.90
CA GLY A 102 27.87 27.91 19.03
C GLY A 102 28.33 27.86 20.48
N ASP A 103 27.88 28.77 21.34
CA ASP A 103 28.22 28.75 22.78
C ASP A 103 27.68 27.49 23.47
N PHE A 104 26.44 27.09 23.14
CA PHE A 104 25.81 25.90 23.71
C PHE A 104 26.51 24.60 23.27
N LEU A 105 26.86 24.48 21.98
CA LEU A 105 27.58 23.32 21.45
C LEU A 105 29.02 23.24 21.99
N ASP A 106 29.72 24.37 22.12
CA ASP A 106 31.10 24.43 22.64
C ASP A 106 31.17 24.03 24.12
N ALA A 107 30.12 24.32 24.89
CA ALA A 107 30.00 23.90 26.28
C ALA A 107 29.73 22.39 26.46
N HIS A 108 29.30 21.67 25.40
CA HIS A 108 28.93 20.27 25.51
C HIS A 108 30.17 19.35 25.58
N PRO A 109 30.27 18.45 26.58
CA PRO A 109 31.49 17.66 26.83
C PRO A 109 31.84 16.69 25.71
N ASP A 110 30.88 16.29 24.87
CA ASP A 110 31.12 15.38 23.74
C ASP A 110 31.30 16.08 22.38
N ILE A 111 31.26 17.43 22.32
CA ILE A 111 31.33 18.16 21.05
C ILE A 111 32.64 18.95 20.97
N SER A 112 33.35 18.81 19.85
CA SER A 112 34.54 19.61 19.54
C SER A 112 34.27 20.45 18.31
N LEU A 113 34.25 21.78 18.46
CA LEU A 113 34.18 22.68 17.31
C LEU A 113 35.58 22.93 16.74
N SER A 114 35.71 22.76 15.43
CA SER A 114 36.93 23.07 14.67
C SER A 114 36.86 24.43 13.98
N GLU A 115 35.64 24.90 13.66
CA GLU A 115 35.40 26.19 13.04
C GLU A 115 34.16 26.85 13.64
N ARG A 116 34.26 28.15 13.90
CA ARG A 116 33.16 28.98 14.41
C ARG A 116 33.19 30.35 13.75
N THR A 117 32.18 30.62 12.93
CA THR A 117 31.94 31.91 12.29
C THR A 117 30.49 32.34 12.48
N SER A 118 30.09 33.51 11.98
CA SER A 118 28.68 33.94 12.01
C SER A 118 27.79 33.13 11.08
N THR A 119 28.35 32.35 10.14
CA THR A 119 27.60 31.62 9.11
C THR A 119 27.85 30.11 9.10
N LEU A 120 28.90 29.63 9.76
CA LEU A 120 29.28 28.22 9.80
C LEU A 120 29.81 27.84 11.18
N LEU A 121 29.29 26.75 11.75
CA LEU A 121 29.96 25.96 12.77
C LEU A 121 30.32 24.60 12.16
N GLN A 122 31.55 24.15 12.38
CA GLN A 122 31.96 22.80 12.02
C GLN A 122 32.56 22.13 13.24
N GLY A 123 32.23 20.86 13.44
CA GLY A 123 32.75 20.11 14.56
C GLY A 123 32.68 18.60 14.38
N THR A 124 33.15 17.91 15.40
CA THR A 124 33.18 16.45 15.48
C THR A 124 32.65 16.02 16.84
N ILE A 125 31.92 14.90 16.87
CA ILE A 125 31.47 14.28 18.11
C ILE A 125 32.58 13.38 18.65
N ARG A 126 33.02 13.65 19.88
CA ARG A 126 34.01 12.86 20.59
C ARG A 126 33.46 11.46 20.80
N GLN A 127 34.29 10.48 20.48
CA GLN A 127 34.00 9.09 20.82
C GLN A 127 34.36 8.86 22.28
N SER A 128 33.44 8.24 23.01
CA SER A 128 33.68 7.81 24.39
C SER A 128 33.90 6.31 24.39
N ASP A 129 35.00 5.88 25.00
CA ASP A 129 35.27 4.46 25.30
C ASP A 129 34.72 4.09 26.70
N ALA A 130 33.86 4.95 27.27
CA ALA A 130 33.24 4.68 28.56
C ALA A 130 32.32 3.46 28.47
N PHE A 131 32.35 2.65 29.53
CA PHE A 131 31.43 1.53 29.68
C PHE A 131 30.00 2.04 29.86
N PHE A 132 29.05 1.45 29.12
CA PHE A 132 27.62 1.75 29.21
C PHE A 132 26.78 0.46 29.19
N TYR A 133 25.57 0.53 29.74
CA TYR A 133 24.59 -0.56 29.67
C TYR A 133 23.77 -0.47 28.38
N GLU A 134 23.25 -1.58 27.87
CA GLU A 134 22.50 -1.62 26.60
C GLU A 134 21.27 -0.69 26.61
N GLU A 135 20.63 -0.51 27.76
CA GLU A 135 19.53 0.42 28.01
C GLU A 135 19.92 1.89 27.85
N GLN A 136 21.22 2.19 27.79
CA GLN A 136 21.80 3.51 27.58
C GLN A 136 22.44 3.66 26.19
N ARG A 137 22.32 2.65 25.31
CA ARG A 137 22.93 2.67 23.96
C ARG A 137 22.52 3.91 23.16
N SER A 138 21.25 4.33 23.26
CA SER A 138 20.72 5.53 22.58
C SER A 138 21.29 6.85 23.10
N ARG A 139 21.91 6.84 24.30
CA ARG A 139 22.52 8.01 24.94
C ARG A 139 24.01 8.16 24.60
N GLN A 140 24.59 7.21 23.85
CA GLN A 140 25.96 7.34 23.38
C GLN A 140 26.15 8.58 22.52
N ALA A 141 27.30 9.23 22.70
CA ALA A 141 27.70 10.37 21.90
C ALA A 141 27.74 9.98 20.41
N SER A 142 26.94 10.67 19.62
CA SER A 142 26.82 10.52 18.17
C SER A 142 26.33 11.84 17.58
N VAL A 143 26.07 11.92 16.27
CA VAL A 143 25.51 13.15 15.68
C VAL A 143 24.14 13.53 16.27
N PHE A 144 23.41 12.58 16.88
CA PHE A 144 22.19 12.86 17.65
C PHE A 144 22.43 13.72 18.89
N THR A 145 23.66 13.81 19.40
CA THR A 145 24.04 14.73 20.47
C THR A 145 23.83 16.18 20.05
N VAL A 146 24.09 16.53 18.79
CA VAL A 146 23.80 17.88 18.25
C VAL A 146 22.30 18.13 18.22
N ILE A 147 21.51 17.13 17.83
CA ILE A 147 20.04 17.25 17.77
C ILE A 147 19.45 17.40 19.18
N ARG A 148 19.94 16.64 20.16
CA ARG A 148 19.57 16.81 21.57
C ARG A 148 19.92 18.20 22.08
N ALA A 149 21.09 18.74 21.72
CA ALA A 149 21.47 20.10 22.09
C ALA A 149 20.50 21.15 21.51
N PHE A 150 20.03 20.98 20.27
CA PHE A 150 18.96 21.81 19.70
C PHE A 150 17.64 21.64 20.46
N GLN A 151 17.27 20.39 20.78
CA GLN A 151 16.04 20.10 21.53
C GLN A 151 16.04 20.79 22.90
N GLU A 152 17.18 20.77 23.61
CA GLU A 152 17.36 21.44 24.90
C GLU A 152 17.29 22.96 24.75
N LEU A 153 18.06 23.52 23.79
CA LEU A 153 18.19 24.95 23.57
C LEU A 153 16.84 25.63 23.21
N PHE A 154 16.03 24.96 22.39
CA PHE A 154 14.75 25.49 21.92
C PHE A 154 13.53 24.95 22.68
N ALA A 155 13.72 24.11 23.71
CA ALA A 155 12.65 23.44 24.44
C ALA A 155 11.55 24.39 24.90
N SER A 156 10.29 24.07 24.58
CA SER A 156 9.11 24.82 25.02
C SER A 156 7.82 24.00 24.86
N ASP A 157 6.93 24.08 25.86
CA ASP A 157 5.58 23.49 25.82
C ASP A 157 4.52 24.44 25.23
N ASP A 158 4.96 25.64 24.80
CA ASP A 158 4.11 26.69 24.27
C ASP A 158 3.87 26.62 22.76
N ASP A 159 4.59 25.76 22.05
CA ASP A 159 4.45 25.56 20.61
C ASP A 159 4.58 24.07 20.23
N SER A 160 3.92 23.66 19.14
CA SER A 160 3.86 22.26 18.71
C SER A 160 4.37 22.03 17.28
N PHE A 161 4.94 23.06 16.65
CA PHE A 161 5.38 23.01 15.25
C PHE A 161 6.82 23.49 15.04
N LEU A 162 7.34 24.39 15.86
CA LEU A 162 8.74 24.76 15.78
C LEU A 162 9.62 23.55 16.12
N GLY A 163 10.58 23.25 15.26
CA GLY A 163 11.37 22.03 15.37
C GLY A 163 12.41 21.90 14.27
N LEU A 164 13.01 20.72 14.21
CA LEU A 164 13.94 20.29 13.18
C LEU A 164 13.25 19.36 12.19
N TYR A 165 13.37 19.68 10.90
CA TYR A 165 12.68 19.00 9.80
C TYR A 165 13.67 18.53 8.75
N GLY A 166 13.54 17.28 8.27
CA GLY A 166 14.38 16.82 7.16
C GLY A 166 14.48 15.31 7.04
N ALA A 167 15.71 14.84 6.86
CA ALA A 167 16.02 13.47 6.51
C ALA A 167 17.16 12.89 7.36
N PHE A 168 17.03 11.60 7.65
CA PHE A 168 17.95 10.74 8.36
C PHE A 168 18.30 9.57 7.45
N GLY A 169 19.58 9.38 7.18
CA GLY A 169 20.12 8.35 6.30
C GLY A 169 20.39 7.05 7.04
N TYR A 170 20.36 5.94 6.31
CA TYR A 170 20.58 4.60 6.83
C TYR A 170 21.92 4.46 7.56
N ASP A 171 22.97 5.06 7.01
CA ASP A 171 24.35 4.90 7.48
C ASP A 171 24.59 5.47 8.91
N LEU A 172 23.65 6.26 9.45
CA LEU A 172 23.68 6.72 10.84
C LEU A 172 23.77 5.57 11.85
N ILE A 173 23.27 4.38 11.49
CA ILE A 173 23.33 3.19 12.35
C ILE A 173 24.76 2.82 12.74
N TYR A 174 25.73 3.06 11.86
CA TYR A 174 27.12 2.67 12.07
C TYR A 174 27.83 3.52 13.14
N GLN A 175 27.26 4.65 13.55
CA GLN A 175 27.77 5.42 14.69
C GLN A 175 27.41 4.79 16.04
N LEU A 176 26.39 3.92 16.05
CA LEU A 176 25.80 3.29 17.24
C LEU A 176 26.01 1.78 17.28
N GLU A 177 26.15 1.15 16.11
CA GLU A 177 26.50 -0.26 15.89
C GLU A 177 27.84 -0.33 15.14
N PRO A 178 28.97 -0.09 15.82
CA PRO A 178 30.27 -0.05 15.17
C PRO A 178 30.63 -1.42 14.57
N MET A 179 31.00 -1.43 13.30
CA MET A 179 31.42 -2.62 12.56
C MET A 179 32.45 -2.28 11.48
N GLU A 180 33.11 -3.30 10.93
CA GLU A 180 34.01 -3.13 9.80
C GLU A 180 33.21 -2.75 8.55
N LEU A 181 33.48 -1.56 8.00
CA LEU A 181 32.82 -1.03 6.83
C LEU A 181 33.59 -1.40 5.57
N LYS A 182 32.93 -2.09 4.63
CA LYS A 182 33.52 -2.52 3.35
C LYS A 182 33.30 -1.48 2.25
N GLN A 183 32.20 -0.74 2.32
CA GLN A 183 31.76 0.15 1.26
C GLN A 183 32.38 1.54 1.42
N ARG A 184 32.86 2.12 0.31
CA ARG A 184 33.39 3.49 0.31
C ARG A 184 32.25 4.49 0.37
N ARG A 185 32.30 5.40 1.35
CA ARG A 185 31.44 6.59 1.42
C ARG A 185 32.17 7.79 0.85
N ASP A 186 31.45 8.61 0.09
CA ASP A 186 31.96 9.90 -0.38
C ASP A 186 32.02 10.88 0.79
N GLU A 187 33.05 11.73 0.86
CA GLU A 187 33.18 12.74 1.91
C GLU A 187 32.08 13.81 1.80
N GLU A 188 31.61 14.08 0.59
CA GLU A 188 30.49 15.00 0.34
C GLU A 188 29.11 14.37 0.63
N GLN A 189 29.04 13.06 0.88
CA GLN A 189 27.80 12.37 1.18
C GLN A 189 27.31 12.73 2.58
N SER A 190 26.07 13.18 2.66
CA SER A 190 25.39 13.39 3.93
C SER A 190 24.49 12.21 4.26
N ASP A 191 24.44 11.86 5.54
CA ASP A 191 23.50 10.89 6.10
C ASP A 191 22.57 11.54 7.13
N LEU A 192 22.69 12.85 7.36
CA LEU A 192 21.72 13.62 8.12
C LEU A 192 21.64 15.03 7.55
N VAL A 193 20.42 15.51 7.31
CA VAL A 193 20.16 16.91 6.97
C VAL A 193 18.86 17.32 7.63
N LEU A 194 18.94 18.25 8.57
CA LEU A 194 17.79 18.83 9.26
C LEU A 194 17.81 20.34 9.15
N PHE A 195 16.64 20.92 9.00
CA PHE A 195 16.44 22.35 8.85
C PHE A 195 15.70 22.91 10.06
N LEU A 196 16.05 24.13 10.47
CA LEU A 196 15.24 24.96 11.36
C LEU A 196 14.48 26.00 10.51
N PRO A 197 13.20 25.76 10.19
CA PRO A 197 12.37 26.75 9.51
C PRO A 197 11.90 27.84 10.48
N ASP A 198 11.68 29.04 9.94
CA ASP A 198 11.08 30.17 10.65
C ASP A 198 9.79 30.68 10.00
N GLU A 199 9.34 29.98 8.95
CA GLU A 199 8.01 30.05 8.36
C GLU A 199 7.58 28.63 7.98
N LEU A 200 6.39 28.22 8.45
CA LEU A 200 5.80 26.92 8.17
C LEU A 200 4.39 27.11 7.62
N THR A 201 3.98 26.27 6.67
CA THR A 201 2.58 26.13 6.27
C THR A 201 2.08 24.78 6.74
N VAL A 202 1.00 24.76 7.52
CA VAL A 202 0.37 23.57 8.09
C VAL A 202 -1.07 23.50 7.59
N VAL A 203 -1.46 22.36 7.06
CA VAL A 203 -2.79 22.11 6.48
C VAL A 203 -3.38 20.87 7.13
N ASP A 204 -4.60 20.98 7.62
CA ASP A 204 -5.42 19.84 8.04
C ASP A 204 -6.61 19.72 7.08
N HIS A 205 -6.56 18.73 6.20
CA HIS A 205 -7.59 18.50 5.19
C HIS A 205 -8.88 17.94 5.78
N GLN A 206 -8.82 17.34 6.97
CA GLN A 206 -9.98 16.79 7.65
C GLN A 206 -10.80 17.91 8.31
N MET A 207 -10.12 18.88 8.93
CA MET A 207 -10.77 20.07 9.51
C MET A 207 -11.07 21.16 8.48
N GLY A 208 -10.45 21.11 7.30
CA GLY A 208 -10.56 22.16 6.30
C GLY A 208 -9.90 23.47 6.75
N LEU A 209 -8.78 23.37 7.48
CA LEU A 209 -8.04 24.51 8.01
C LEU A 209 -6.60 24.51 7.49
N ALA A 210 -6.08 25.70 7.22
CA ALA A 210 -4.67 25.91 6.87
C ALA A 210 -4.13 27.17 7.54
N TYR A 211 -2.91 27.07 8.05
CA TYR A 211 -2.22 28.15 8.75
C TYR A 211 -0.81 28.32 8.22
N ARG A 212 -0.39 29.58 8.11
CA ARG A 212 1.01 29.97 7.98
C ARG A 212 1.51 30.46 9.33
N LEU A 213 2.52 29.78 9.86
CA LEU A 213 3.18 30.09 11.12
C LEU A 213 4.48 30.82 10.80
N ARG A 214 4.73 31.95 11.45
CA ARG A 214 5.99 32.72 11.33
C ARG A 214 6.62 32.92 12.68
N TYR A 215 7.91 32.67 12.78
CA TYR A 215 8.68 32.80 14.02
C TYR A 215 9.68 33.95 13.91
N GLU A 216 9.71 34.78 14.94
CA GLU A 216 10.77 35.75 15.19
C GLU A 216 11.54 35.33 16.44
N PHE A 217 12.87 35.33 16.35
CA PHE A 217 13.78 34.99 17.44
C PHE A 217 14.49 36.23 17.94
N GLU A 218 14.60 36.36 19.26
CA GLU A 218 15.43 37.37 19.92
C GLU A 218 16.38 36.70 20.92
N VAL A 219 17.67 36.97 20.72
CA VAL A 219 18.77 36.37 21.47
C VAL A 219 19.85 37.43 21.70
N ASN A 220 20.27 37.63 22.94
CA ASN A 220 21.36 38.54 23.30
C ASN A 220 21.21 39.95 22.69
N GLY A 221 19.98 40.48 22.62
CA GLY A 221 19.66 41.80 22.05
C GLY A 221 19.71 41.87 20.52
N ARG A 222 19.93 40.75 19.82
CA ARG A 222 19.74 40.63 18.36
C ARG A 222 18.38 39.99 18.08
N SER A 223 17.68 40.50 17.07
CA SER A 223 16.37 39.98 16.68
C SER A 223 16.34 39.68 15.19
N THR A 224 15.58 38.65 14.81
CA THR A 224 15.23 38.43 13.41
C THR A 224 14.13 39.35 12.91
N SER A 225 13.46 40.09 13.81
CA SER A 225 12.38 41.00 13.44
C SER A 225 12.85 42.05 12.43
N GLY A 226 12.14 42.16 11.32
CA GLY A 226 12.49 43.04 10.20
C GLY A 226 13.52 42.48 9.20
N LEU A 227 14.13 41.31 9.46
CA LEU A 227 15.01 40.64 8.50
C LEU A 227 14.21 39.81 7.48
N PRO A 228 14.62 39.77 6.20
CA PRO A 228 13.89 39.08 5.15
C PRO A 228 14.05 37.54 5.23
N ARG A 229 13.00 36.79 4.86
CA ARG A 229 12.98 35.32 4.76
C ARG A 229 13.45 34.84 3.37
N GLU A 230 14.67 35.24 3.02
CA GLU A 230 15.31 34.93 1.75
C GLU A 230 15.97 33.54 1.75
N GLY A 231 16.01 32.92 0.57
CA GLY A 231 16.75 31.69 0.33
C GLY A 231 17.74 31.86 -0.82
N ARG A 232 18.75 31.00 -0.84
CA ARG A 232 19.71 30.92 -1.95
C ARG A 232 19.26 29.89 -2.96
N ASP A 233 19.43 30.21 -4.24
CA ASP A 233 19.12 29.26 -5.30
C ASP A 233 20.06 28.05 -5.24
N THR A 234 19.49 26.87 -5.45
CA THR A 234 20.17 25.59 -5.61
C THR A 234 20.18 25.23 -7.08
N GLU A 235 21.34 24.89 -7.62
CA GLU A 235 21.46 24.50 -9.03
C GLU A 235 21.49 22.98 -9.18
N ARG A 236 20.74 22.46 -10.15
CA ARG A 236 20.87 21.09 -10.62
C ARG A 236 21.94 21.05 -11.70
N LYS A 237 22.93 20.17 -11.56
CA LYS A 237 23.86 19.89 -12.65
C LYS A 237 23.24 18.85 -13.59
N PHE A 238 23.72 18.85 -14.84
CA PHE A 238 23.28 17.94 -15.89
C PHE A 238 24.49 17.20 -16.50
N PRO A 239 25.16 16.33 -15.71
CA PRO A 239 26.31 15.58 -16.18
C PRO A 239 25.88 14.52 -17.20
N ASN A 240 26.59 14.47 -18.34
CA ASN A 240 26.32 13.50 -19.40
C ASN A 240 27.08 12.17 -19.21
N GLU A 241 27.17 11.67 -17.98
CA GLU A 241 27.87 10.43 -17.66
C GLU A 241 26.98 9.20 -17.88
N PRO A 242 27.49 8.06 -18.36
CA PRO A 242 26.68 6.86 -18.53
C PRO A 242 26.10 6.40 -17.19
N LEU A 243 24.79 6.08 -17.17
CA LEU A 243 24.14 5.57 -15.97
C LEU A 243 24.56 4.12 -15.71
N PRO A 244 24.64 3.67 -14.44
CA PRO A 244 24.82 2.27 -14.12
C PRO A 244 23.71 1.41 -14.74
N GLU A 245 24.08 0.35 -15.44
CA GLU A 245 23.13 -0.57 -16.08
C GLU A 245 22.56 -1.57 -15.07
N TYR A 246 21.25 -1.83 -15.17
CA TYR A 246 20.59 -2.91 -14.44
C TYR A 246 21.05 -4.27 -14.98
N VAL A 247 21.42 -5.20 -14.08
CA VAL A 247 21.88 -6.54 -14.45
C VAL A 247 20.90 -7.57 -13.88
N PRO A 248 20.06 -8.21 -14.72
CA PRO A 248 19.15 -9.27 -14.29
C PRO A 248 19.88 -10.42 -13.60
N GLY A 249 19.28 -11.00 -12.57
CA GLY A 249 19.83 -12.12 -11.79
C GLY A 249 20.84 -11.71 -10.72
N ARG A 250 21.37 -10.47 -10.75
CA ARG A 250 22.32 -9.99 -9.73
C ARG A 250 21.68 -9.96 -8.34
N TYR A 251 20.43 -9.54 -8.22
CA TYR A 251 19.74 -9.53 -6.94
C TYR A 251 19.47 -10.96 -6.47
N ALA A 252 19.04 -11.84 -7.38
CA ALA A 252 18.85 -13.26 -7.07
C ALA A 252 20.15 -13.92 -6.55
N ASP A 253 21.32 -13.56 -7.07
CA ASP A 253 22.61 -14.05 -6.55
C ASP A 253 22.89 -13.59 -5.11
N ILE A 254 22.57 -12.33 -4.78
CA ILE A 254 22.66 -11.81 -3.41
C ILE A 254 21.75 -12.62 -2.48
N VAL A 255 20.51 -12.88 -2.91
CA VAL A 255 19.54 -13.68 -2.15
C VAL A 255 20.04 -15.11 -1.93
N ARG A 256 20.60 -15.77 -2.95
CA ARG A 256 21.21 -17.10 -2.82
C ARG A 256 22.33 -17.12 -1.78
N GLY A 257 23.14 -16.05 -1.72
CA GLY A 257 24.20 -15.90 -0.71
C GLY A 257 23.67 -15.83 0.73
N ALA A 258 22.47 -15.29 0.96
CA ALA A 258 21.85 -15.21 2.28
C ALA A 258 21.39 -16.58 2.81
N MET A 259 21.01 -17.51 1.91
CA MET A 259 20.40 -18.80 2.27
C MET A 259 21.28 -19.66 3.18
N ASP A 260 22.59 -19.64 2.97
CA ASP A 260 23.52 -20.40 3.81
C ASP A 260 23.65 -19.83 5.24
N HIS A 261 23.46 -18.52 5.40
CA HIS A 261 23.43 -17.88 6.72
C HIS A 261 22.18 -18.26 7.50
N PHE A 262 21.03 -18.31 6.83
CA PHE A 262 19.78 -18.78 7.44
C PHE A 262 19.88 -20.25 7.88
N ARG A 263 20.45 -21.13 7.04
CA ARG A 263 20.66 -22.56 7.38
C ARG A 263 21.50 -22.75 8.65
N ARG A 264 22.50 -21.89 8.85
CA ARG A 264 23.37 -21.93 10.04
C ARG A 264 22.76 -21.27 11.27
N GLY A 265 21.73 -20.46 11.10
CA GLY A 265 21.15 -19.63 12.16
C GLY A 265 21.96 -18.36 12.45
N ASP A 266 22.77 -17.89 11.49
CA ASP A 266 23.50 -16.63 11.61
C ASP A 266 22.53 -15.42 11.59
N MET A 267 21.44 -15.57 10.84
CA MET A 267 20.34 -14.62 10.67
C MET A 267 19.02 -15.40 10.49
N PHE A 268 17.89 -14.72 10.64
CA PHE A 268 16.54 -15.26 10.39
C PHE A 268 15.88 -14.60 9.17
N GLU A 269 16.20 -13.33 8.97
CA GLU A 269 15.64 -12.48 7.92
C GLU A 269 16.69 -11.44 7.51
N VAL A 270 16.75 -11.10 6.22
CA VAL A 270 17.53 -9.95 5.74
C VAL A 270 16.82 -9.30 4.56
N VAL A 271 16.96 -7.98 4.42
CA VAL A 271 16.32 -7.20 3.36
C VAL A 271 17.41 -6.63 2.45
N PRO A 272 18.00 -7.41 1.51
CA PRO A 272 18.97 -6.89 0.56
C PRO A 272 18.29 -5.92 -0.42
N THR A 273 19.09 -5.04 -0.99
CA THR A 273 18.61 -4.02 -1.92
C THR A 273 19.37 -3.99 -3.25
N GLN A 274 18.73 -3.39 -4.25
CA GLN A 274 19.34 -2.99 -5.50
C GLN A 274 18.86 -1.59 -5.92
N SER A 275 19.65 -0.91 -6.74
CA SER A 275 19.33 0.41 -7.28
C SER A 275 19.06 0.35 -8.78
N LEU A 276 18.03 1.07 -9.21
CA LEU A 276 17.74 1.40 -10.60
C LEU A 276 18.05 2.88 -10.83
N PHE A 277 18.54 3.22 -12.02
CA PHE A 277 18.91 4.59 -12.37
C PHE A 277 18.17 5.03 -13.63
N GLU A 278 17.63 6.25 -13.59
CA GLU A 278 16.92 6.87 -14.71
C GLU A 278 17.36 8.33 -14.86
N ARG A 279 17.32 8.86 -16.08
CA ARG A 279 17.46 10.31 -16.30
C ARG A 279 16.16 11.00 -15.90
N CYS A 280 16.27 12.08 -15.14
CA CYS A 280 15.16 12.87 -14.64
C CYS A 280 15.24 14.30 -15.19
N ALA A 281 14.69 14.51 -16.39
CA ALA A 281 14.60 15.83 -17.00
C ALA A 281 13.54 16.72 -16.35
N GLU A 282 12.55 16.12 -15.69
CA GLU A 282 11.45 16.84 -15.04
C GLU A 282 11.88 17.51 -13.74
N ARG A 283 11.06 18.46 -13.28
CA ARG A 283 11.26 19.11 -11.98
C ARG A 283 10.91 18.14 -10.85
N PRO A 284 11.66 18.11 -9.74
CA PRO A 284 11.33 17.29 -8.58
C PRO A 284 9.89 17.46 -8.09
N SER A 285 9.35 18.69 -8.09
CA SER A 285 7.96 18.99 -7.73
C SER A 285 6.92 18.29 -8.64
N GLU A 286 7.20 18.20 -9.94
CA GLU A 286 6.34 17.51 -10.92
C GLU A 286 6.37 16.00 -10.67
N VAL A 287 7.56 15.43 -10.41
CA VAL A 287 7.74 14.02 -10.06
C VAL A 287 6.98 13.69 -8.78
N PHE A 288 7.08 14.53 -7.74
CA PHE A 288 6.33 14.37 -6.49
C PHE A 288 4.82 14.39 -6.71
N THR A 289 4.33 15.34 -7.50
CA THR A 289 2.89 15.45 -7.82
C THR A 289 2.37 14.21 -8.53
N LYS A 290 3.11 13.68 -9.50
CA LYS A 290 2.78 12.43 -10.20
C LYS A 290 2.82 11.23 -9.26
N LEU A 291 3.85 11.13 -8.42
CA LEU A 291 3.99 10.04 -7.47
C LEU A 291 2.81 10.00 -6.48
N LYS A 292 2.38 11.16 -5.96
CA LYS A 292 1.22 11.29 -5.07
C LYS A 292 -0.09 10.83 -5.73
N GLN A 293 -0.24 11.00 -7.05
CA GLN A 293 -1.40 10.52 -7.81
C GLN A 293 -1.36 9.01 -8.07
N ILE A 294 -0.18 8.47 -8.39
CA ILE A 294 0.00 7.05 -8.68
C ILE A 294 -0.11 6.22 -7.39
N ASN A 295 0.57 6.65 -6.33
CA ASN A 295 0.69 5.88 -5.09
C ASN A 295 0.44 6.79 -3.86
N PRO A 296 -0.83 7.06 -3.49
CA PRO A 296 -1.14 7.78 -2.26
C PRO A 296 -0.67 6.99 -1.03
N SER A 297 -0.12 7.69 -0.04
CA SER A 297 0.51 7.07 1.14
C SER A 297 0.38 7.95 2.39
N PRO A 298 0.56 7.37 3.59
CA PRO A 298 0.58 8.14 4.83
C PRO A 298 1.79 9.06 4.97
N TYR A 299 2.90 8.78 4.26
CA TYR A 299 4.14 9.56 4.35
C TYR A 299 4.69 9.94 2.96
N GLY A 300 4.05 10.91 2.32
CA GLY A 300 4.55 11.60 1.14
C GLY A 300 5.52 12.73 1.49
N PHE A 301 6.58 12.90 0.70
CA PHE A 301 7.53 13.98 0.92
C PHE A 301 8.26 14.43 -0.35
N ILE A 302 8.62 15.71 -0.39
CA ILE A 302 9.63 16.28 -1.26
C ILE A 302 10.55 17.16 -0.43
N ILE A 303 11.86 16.94 -0.52
CA ILE A 303 12.87 17.66 0.25
C ILE A 303 13.98 18.10 -0.70
N ASN A 304 14.29 19.39 -0.72
CA ASN A 304 15.49 19.92 -1.37
C ASN A 304 16.60 20.05 -0.31
N LEU A 305 17.58 19.15 -0.37
CA LEU A 305 18.72 19.07 0.55
C LEU A 305 19.87 20.00 0.16
N GLY A 306 19.70 20.83 -0.86
CA GLY A 306 20.70 21.76 -1.38
C GLY A 306 21.42 21.26 -2.62
N ASN A 307 21.98 20.04 -2.56
CA ASN A 307 22.71 19.39 -3.66
C ASN A 307 21.96 18.19 -4.28
N GLU A 308 20.92 17.71 -3.62
CA GLU A 308 20.10 16.59 -4.07
C GLU A 308 18.68 16.71 -3.52
N TYR A 309 17.76 15.94 -4.08
CA TYR A 309 16.36 15.91 -3.69
C TYR A 309 15.96 14.51 -3.24
N LEU A 310 15.08 14.46 -2.25
CA LEU A 310 14.35 13.25 -1.89
C LEU A 310 12.88 13.45 -2.24
N VAL A 311 12.34 12.56 -3.07
CA VAL A 311 10.93 12.56 -3.48
C VAL A 311 10.35 11.18 -3.18
N GLY A 312 9.38 11.08 -2.26
CA GLY A 312 8.88 9.78 -1.81
C GLY A 312 7.41 9.76 -1.45
N SER A 313 6.89 8.53 -1.40
CA SER A 313 5.53 8.21 -0.96
C SER A 313 5.57 6.89 -0.20
N SER A 314 6.01 6.97 1.05
CA SER A 314 6.30 5.83 1.90
C SER A 314 5.03 5.27 2.54
N PRO A 315 4.82 3.95 2.47
CA PRO A 315 3.67 3.31 3.12
C PRO A 315 3.84 3.18 4.63
N GLU A 316 5.08 3.28 5.16
CA GLU A 316 5.42 2.80 6.49
C GLU A 316 5.87 3.93 7.43
N MET A 317 5.19 4.02 8.58
CA MET A 317 5.60 4.82 9.72
C MET A 317 6.90 4.25 10.29
N TYR A 318 7.91 5.09 10.54
CA TYR A 318 9.08 4.65 11.27
C TYR A 318 8.82 4.69 12.77
N VAL A 319 8.84 5.88 13.37
CA VAL A 319 8.51 6.11 14.79
C VAL A 319 7.71 7.40 14.90
N ARG A 320 6.59 7.34 15.62
CA ARG A 320 5.84 8.51 16.06
C ARG A 320 5.80 8.57 17.58
N VAL A 321 6.07 9.75 18.13
CA VAL A 321 5.98 10.05 19.56
C VAL A 321 5.10 11.27 19.73
N GLU A 322 4.04 11.13 20.52
CA GLU A 322 3.14 12.22 20.93
C GLU A 322 3.08 12.22 22.46
N GLY A 323 3.70 13.23 23.09
CA GLY A 323 3.92 13.24 24.54
C GLY A 323 4.77 12.05 24.98
N ASP A 324 4.20 11.15 25.78
CA ASP A 324 4.83 9.91 26.21
C ASP A 324 4.39 8.67 25.41
N ARG A 325 3.49 8.81 24.44
CA ARG A 325 3.00 7.69 23.62
C ARG A 325 3.93 7.48 22.42
N VAL A 326 4.57 6.31 22.34
CA VAL A 326 5.38 5.88 21.18
C VAL A 326 4.63 4.82 20.38
N GLU A 327 4.58 4.97 19.06
CA GLU A 327 3.94 4.01 18.17
C GLU A 327 4.71 3.81 16.86
N THR A 328 4.52 2.62 16.29
CA THR A 328 5.05 2.20 14.98
C THR A 328 4.02 1.31 14.28
N CYS A 329 4.20 1.11 12.98
CA CYS A 329 3.30 0.25 12.19
C CYS A 329 4.10 -0.67 11.27
N PRO A 330 4.63 -1.80 11.77
CA PRO A 330 5.32 -2.77 10.93
C PRO A 330 4.41 -3.27 9.79
N ILE A 331 4.92 -3.25 8.57
CA ILE A 331 4.20 -3.70 7.37
C ILE A 331 4.91 -4.90 6.77
N SER A 332 4.16 -5.94 6.47
CA SER A 332 4.64 -7.07 5.68
C SER A 332 3.45 -7.77 5.01
N GLY A 333 3.71 -8.48 3.92
CA GLY A 333 2.68 -9.04 3.06
C GLY A 333 2.04 -7.99 2.15
N THR A 334 2.16 -8.20 0.84
CA THR A 334 1.64 -7.28 -0.17
C THR A 334 0.96 -8.07 -1.27
N ILE A 335 -0.28 -7.70 -1.61
CA ILE A 335 -0.96 -8.24 -2.78
C ILE A 335 -1.58 -7.14 -3.63
N LYS A 336 -1.64 -7.35 -4.94
CA LYS A 336 -2.29 -6.41 -5.87
C LYS A 336 -3.81 -6.41 -5.65
N ARG A 337 -4.43 -5.25 -5.79
CA ARG A 337 -5.89 -5.10 -5.87
C ARG A 337 -6.47 -5.92 -7.03
N GLY A 338 -7.63 -6.53 -6.79
CA GLY A 338 -8.43 -7.19 -7.80
C GLY A 338 -9.07 -6.20 -8.78
N ALA A 339 -9.65 -6.73 -9.86
CA ALA A 339 -10.38 -5.91 -10.84
C ALA A 339 -11.70 -5.36 -10.26
N ASP A 340 -12.26 -6.01 -9.24
CA ASP A 340 -13.49 -5.64 -8.56
C ASP A 340 -13.47 -6.09 -7.08
N ALA A 341 -14.56 -5.81 -6.36
CA ALA A 341 -14.69 -6.11 -4.94
C ALA A 341 -14.72 -7.62 -4.63
N VAL A 342 -15.14 -8.47 -5.57
CA VAL A 342 -15.17 -9.93 -5.38
C VAL A 342 -13.74 -10.46 -5.47
N GLU A 343 -12.99 -10.03 -6.48
CA GLU A 343 -11.58 -10.40 -6.59
C GLU A 343 -10.77 -9.82 -5.42
N ASP A 344 -11.00 -8.58 -4.99
CA ASP A 344 -10.36 -8.02 -3.78
C ASP A 344 -10.57 -8.90 -2.56
N ALA A 345 -11.79 -9.39 -2.32
CA ALA A 345 -12.07 -10.28 -1.19
C ALA A 345 -11.30 -11.61 -1.29
N ASP A 346 -11.12 -12.14 -2.49
CA ASP A 346 -10.31 -13.33 -2.73
C ASP A 346 -8.82 -13.07 -2.51
N ARG A 347 -8.30 -11.91 -2.96
CA ARG A 347 -6.91 -11.48 -2.75
C ARG A 347 -6.60 -11.24 -1.27
N ILE A 348 -7.52 -10.62 -0.54
CA ILE A 348 -7.39 -10.43 0.91
C ILE A 348 -7.31 -11.79 1.60
N ARG A 349 -8.17 -12.74 1.21
CA ARG A 349 -8.14 -14.10 1.78
C ARG A 349 -6.83 -14.83 1.45
N GLU A 350 -6.32 -14.66 0.23
CA GLU A 350 -5.02 -15.19 -0.20
C GLU A 350 -3.89 -14.65 0.70
N LEU A 351 -3.81 -13.32 0.87
CA LEU A 351 -2.83 -12.66 1.73
C LEU A 351 -2.95 -13.09 3.21
N LEU A 352 -4.17 -13.16 3.75
CA LEU A 352 -4.41 -13.57 5.14
C LEU A 352 -4.09 -15.05 5.40
N ASN A 353 -4.14 -15.91 4.38
CA ASN A 353 -3.78 -17.32 4.50
C ASN A 353 -2.32 -17.62 4.15
N SER A 354 -1.55 -16.63 3.70
CA SER A 354 -0.12 -16.78 3.42
C SER A 354 0.66 -16.96 4.72
N ARG A 355 1.23 -18.17 4.91
CA ARG A 355 2.05 -18.49 6.09
C ARG A 355 3.41 -17.78 6.07
N LYS A 356 3.95 -17.50 4.89
CA LYS A 356 5.19 -16.72 4.71
C LYS A 356 4.97 -15.31 5.24
N ASP A 357 3.98 -14.60 4.70
CA ASP A 357 3.68 -13.21 5.07
C ASP A 357 3.29 -13.09 6.55
N GLU A 358 2.56 -14.07 7.09
CA GLU A 358 2.27 -14.13 8.52
C GLU A 358 3.54 -14.26 9.37
N SER A 359 4.49 -15.12 8.97
CA SER A 359 5.72 -15.35 9.71
C SER A 359 6.63 -14.12 9.67
N GLU A 360 6.76 -13.50 8.50
CA GLU A 360 7.51 -12.25 8.29
C GLU A 360 6.98 -11.13 9.19
N LEU A 361 5.66 -10.85 9.13
CA LEU A 361 5.06 -9.81 9.97
C LEU A 361 5.18 -10.13 11.47
N THR A 362 5.15 -11.40 11.85
CA THR A 362 5.37 -11.82 13.25
C THR A 362 6.76 -11.41 13.73
N MET A 363 7.80 -11.71 12.96
CA MET A 363 9.18 -11.38 13.33
C MET A 363 9.41 -9.87 13.42
N CYS A 364 8.90 -9.10 12.43
CA CYS A 364 8.95 -7.64 12.47
C CYS A 364 8.28 -7.07 13.73
N THR A 365 7.12 -7.63 14.10
CA THR A 365 6.37 -7.19 15.29
C THR A 365 7.08 -7.54 16.59
N ASP A 366 7.69 -8.73 16.69
CA ASP A 366 8.39 -9.13 17.91
C ASP A 366 9.66 -8.31 18.14
N VAL A 367 10.39 -7.96 17.08
CA VAL A 367 11.56 -7.07 17.21
C VAL A 367 11.12 -5.65 17.56
N ASP A 368 10.05 -5.15 16.96
CA ASP A 368 9.49 -3.84 17.31
C ASP A 368 9.05 -3.76 18.79
N ARG A 369 8.41 -4.83 19.30
CA ARG A 369 8.09 -4.96 20.73
C ARG A 369 9.33 -4.99 21.60
N ASN A 370 10.38 -5.69 21.17
CA ASN A 370 11.67 -5.71 21.87
C ASN A 370 12.29 -4.31 21.95
N ASP A 371 12.29 -3.56 20.84
CA ASP A 371 12.85 -2.21 20.79
C ASP A 371 12.10 -1.27 21.74
N LYS A 372 10.76 -1.30 21.73
CA LYS A 372 9.94 -0.53 22.68
C LYS A 372 10.19 -0.94 24.13
N SER A 373 10.37 -2.23 24.39
CA SER A 373 10.55 -2.73 25.76
C SER A 373 11.82 -2.19 26.44
N ARG A 374 12.80 -1.71 25.67
CA ARG A 374 14.02 -1.06 26.22
C ARG A 374 13.76 0.33 26.80
N ILE A 375 12.75 1.03 26.29
CA ILE A 375 12.52 2.46 26.56
C ILE A 375 11.14 2.78 27.12
N CYS A 376 10.23 1.80 27.15
CA CYS A 376 8.86 1.97 27.63
C CYS A 376 8.70 1.53 29.08
N VAL A 377 7.69 2.07 29.76
CA VAL A 377 7.24 1.61 31.08
C VAL A 377 6.90 0.11 30.99
N PRO A 378 7.43 -0.75 31.89
CA PRO A 378 7.15 -2.18 31.87
C PRO A 378 5.63 -2.48 31.83
N GLY A 379 5.22 -3.34 30.89
CA GLY A 379 3.81 -3.70 30.69
C GLY A 379 2.97 -2.72 29.86
N SER A 380 3.54 -1.58 29.43
CA SER A 380 2.84 -0.61 28.57
C SER A 380 2.81 -1.00 27.09
N VAL A 381 3.78 -1.80 26.62
CA VAL A 381 3.90 -2.20 25.20
C VAL A 381 2.76 -3.13 24.81
N LYS A 382 1.97 -2.73 23.80
CA LYS A 382 0.77 -3.44 23.35
C LYS A 382 0.72 -3.49 21.83
N VAL A 383 0.30 -4.65 21.31
CA VAL A 383 -0.13 -4.79 19.91
C VAL A 383 -1.62 -4.48 19.87
N ILE A 384 -1.99 -3.30 19.38
CA ILE A 384 -3.38 -2.81 19.33
C ILE A 384 -4.05 -3.10 17.99
N GLY A 385 -3.27 -3.48 16.97
CA GLY A 385 -3.75 -4.02 15.70
C GLY A 385 -2.82 -5.13 15.23
N ARG A 386 -3.37 -6.29 14.84
CA ARG A 386 -2.62 -7.45 14.33
C ARG A 386 -3.17 -7.84 12.98
N ARG A 387 -2.30 -7.95 11.96
CA ARG A 387 -2.62 -8.33 10.57
C ARG A 387 -3.83 -7.57 10.01
N GLN A 388 -3.93 -6.28 10.32
CA GLN A 388 -5.00 -5.44 9.80
C GLN A 388 -4.79 -5.23 8.31
N THR A 389 -5.85 -5.38 7.52
CA THR A 389 -5.80 -5.19 6.08
C THR A 389 -5.95 -3.71 5.74
N GLU A 390 -4.92 -3.14 5.14
CA GLU A 390 -4.93 -1.77 4.63
C GLU A 390 -5.00 -1.78 3.11
N MET A 391 -6.09 -1.21 2.59
CA MET A 391 -6.32 -1.10 1.16
C MET A 391 -5.82 0.25 0.66
N TYR A 392 -4.92 0.19 -0.32
CA TYR A 392 -4.44 1.33 -1.10
C TYR A 392 -5.03 1.26 -2.52
N SER A 393 -4.72 2.25 -3.37
CA SER A 393 -5.26 2.34 -4.74
C SER A 393 -4.91 1.11 -5.59
N HIS A 394 -3.70 0.55 -5.41
CA HIS A 394 -3.17 -0.53 -6.24
C HIS A 394 -2.78 -1.79 -5.46
N LEU A 395 -2.56 -1.66 -4.15
CA LEU A 395 -2.04 -2.72 -3.29
C LEU A 395 -2.90 -2.88 -2.03
N ILE A 396 -2.81 -4.06 -1.42
CA ILE A 396 -3.34 -4.37 -0.09
C ILE A 396 -2.16 -4.84 0.75
N HIS A 397 -2.03 -4.29 1.95
CA HIS A 397 -0.98 -4.64 2.91
C HIS A 397 -1.59 -5.25 4.18
N THR A 398 -0.85 -6.15 4.82
CA THR A 398 -1.10 -6.49 6.23
C THR A 398 -0.21 -5.65 7.14
N VAL A 399 -0.81 -5.06 8.16
CA VAL A 399 -0.14 -4.10 9.04
C VAL A 399 -0.43 -4.44 10.49
N ASP A 400 0.60 -4.36 11.30
CA ASP A 400 0.50 -4.39 12.76
C ASP A 400 0.61 -2.97 13.33
N HIS A 401 -0.02 -2.73 14.47
CA HIS A 401 0.06 -1.46 15.17
C HIS A 401 0.49 -1.72 16.60
N VAL A 402 1.68 -1.25 16.93
CA VAL A 402 2.30 -1.44 18.24
C VAL A 402 2.48 -0.08 18.90
N GLU A 403 2.04 0.04 20.14
CA GLU A 403 2.23 1.24 20.95
C GLU A 403 2.86 0.90 22.31
N GLY A 404 3.46 1.90 22.95
CA GLY A 404 3.98 1.85 24.31
C GLY A 404 3.98 3.24 24.94
N GLN A 405 4.23 3.28 26.25
CA GLN A 405 4.40 4.53 26.98
C GLN A 405 5.88 4.68 27.33
N LEU A 406 6.54 5.72 26.83
CA LEU A 406 7.93 6.04 27.14
C LEU A 406 8.12 6.18 28.65
N ALA A 407 9.18 5.58 29.17
CA ALA A 407 9.53 5.77 30.58
C ALA A 407 10.08 7.20 30.79
N PRO A 408 9.89 7.81 31.97
CA PRO A 408 10.17 9.23 32.19
C PRO A 408 11.60 9.70 31.91
N GLN A 409 12.57 8.77 31.93
CA GLN A 409 13.98 9.05 31.65
C GLN A 409 14.35 9.02 30.15
N TYR A 410 13.42 8.65 29.28
CA TYR A 410 13.64 8.54 27.84
C TYR A 410 12.87 9.62 27.08
N ASP A 411 13.41 10.03 25.95
CA ASP A 411 12.83 11.02 25.05
C ASP A 411 12.52 10.44 23.67
N ALA A 412 11.92 11.23 22.79
CA ALA A 412 11.58 10.79 21.44
C ALA A 412 12.81 10.39 20.60
N LEU A 413 14.00 10.93 20.88
CA LEU A 413 15.22 10.52 20.21
C LEU A 413 15.71 9.16 20.70
N ASP A 414 15.49 8.81 21.97
CA ASP A 414 15.69 7.43 22.43
C ASP A 414 14.77 6.45 21.71
N ALA A 415 13.51 6.85 21.46
CA ALA A 415 12.58 6.08 20.65
C ALA A 415 13.09 5.90 19.21
N PHE A 416 13.47 6.99 18.56
CA PHE A 416 14.02 6.98 17.21
C PHE A 416 15.28 6.12 17.10
N ILE A 417 16.23 6.27 18.02
CA ILE A 417 17.54 5.61 17.95
C ILE A 417 17.41 4.11 18.30
N THR A 418 16.61 3.76 19.30
CA THR A 418 16.46 2.36 19.72
C THR A 418 15.84 1.50 18.62
N HIS A 419 14.91 2.04 17.84
CA HIS A 419 14.30 1.33 16.70
C HIS A 419 15.21 1.26 15.47
N MET A 420 16.38 1.91 15.48
CA MET A 420 17.25 2.07 14.31
C MET A 420 17.86 0.72 13.85
N TRP A 421 17.65 0.27 12.61
CA TRP A 421 16.48 0.59 11.76
C TRP A 421 15.46 -0.54 11.82
N ALA A 422 14.27 -0.31 11.25
CA ALA A 422 13.20 -1.29 11.25
C ALA A 422 13.63 -2.59 10.55
N VAL A 423 13.12 -3.73 11.05
CA VAL A 423 13.42 -5.06 10.48
C VAL A 423 12.97 -5.16 9.04
N THR A 424 11.85 -4.52 8.70
CA THR A 424 11.28 -4.39 7.34
C THR A 424 12.24 -3.82 6.30
N ILE A 425 13.35 -3.20 6.73
CA ILE A 425 14.40 -2.69 5.84
C ILE A 425 15.80 -3.22 6.16
N THR A 426 16.00 -3.89 7.30
CA THR A 426 17.29 -4.48 7.70
C THR A 426 17.22 -6.00 7.69
N GLY A 427 16.53 -6.56 8.67
CA GLY A 427 16.46 -7.98 8.96
C GLY A 427 16.62 -8.26 10.46
N ALA A 428 16.67 -9.54 10.81
CA ALA A 428 16.76 -10.02 12.18
C ALA A 428 17.76 -11.17 12.31
N PRO A 429 18.61 -11.21 13.35
CA PRO A 429 18.89 -10.15 14.33
C PRO A 429 19.50 -8.89 13.69
N LYS A 430 19.08 -7.69 14.10
CA LYS A 430 19.44 -6.42 13.42
C LYS A 430 20.95 -6.22 13.20
N PRO A 431 21.85 -6.40 14.19
CA PRO A 431 23.27 -6.16 13.98
C PRO A 431 23.91 -7.15 12.99
N ALA A 432 23.43 -8.40 12.98
CA ALA A 432 23.90 -9.42 12.05
C ALA A 432 23.44 -9.12 10.61
N ALA A 433 22.16 -8.75 10.44
CA ALA A 433 21.59 -8.34 9.18
C ALA A 433 22.28 -7.09 8.60
N ALA A 434 22.48 -6.05 9.43
CA ALA A 434 23.17 -4.83 9.02
C ALA A 434 24.62 -5.10 8.57
N ARG A 435 25.35 -5.96 9.29
CA ARG A 435 26.70 -6.38 8.91
C ARG A 435 26.72 -7.15 7.60
N TRP A 436 25.77 -8.05 7.41
CA TRP A 436 25.65 -8.81 6.17
C TRP A 436 25.33 -7.89 4.98
N ILE A 437 24.43 -6.92 5.17
CA ILE A 437 24.11 -5.87 4.18
C ILE A 437 25.36 -5.08 3.79
N GLU A 438 26.13 -4.58 4.77
CA GLU A 438 27.37 -3.84 4.51
C GLU A 438 28.39 -4.68 3.71
N GLN A 439 28.43 -5.99 3.94
CA GLN A 439 29.37 -6.89 3.27
C GLN A 439 28.96 -7.32 1.86
N ASN A 440 27.65 -7.40 1.58
CA ASN A 440 27.12 -8.04 0.37
C ASN A 440 26.47 -7.07 -0.62
N GLU A 441 26.04 -5.87 -0.19
CA GLU A 441 25.57 -4.84 -1.11
C GLU A 441 26.73 -4.14 -1.84
N HIS A 442 26.44 -3.59 -3.02
CA HIS A 442 27.45 -3.00 -3.90
C HIS A 442 27.77 -1.52 -3.61
N ALA A 443 26.90 -0.82 -2.87
CA ALA A 443 27.02 0.60 -2.61
C ALA A 443 26.27 1.00 -1.33
N PRO A 444 26.71 2.06 -0.61
CA PRO A 444 26.06 2.51 0.63
C PRO A 444 24.59 2.85 0.39
N ARG A 445 23.73 2.67 1.39
CA ARG A 445 22.29 2.93 1.26
C ARG A 445 21.95 4.41 1.27
N ILE A 446 22.81 5.22 1.89
CA ILE A 446 22.65 6.66 1.98
C ILE A 446 21.32 6.98 2.66
N TRP A 447 20.27 7.32 1.89
CA TRP A 447 18.96 7.66 2.41
C TRP A 447 18.03 6.46 2.53
N TYR A 448 18.16 5.41 1.71
CA TYR A 448 17.20 4.31 1.65
C TYR A 448 17.19 3.47 2.95
N GLY A 449 16.01 3.31 3.55
CA GLY A 449 15.85 2.59 4.82
C GLY A 449 16.18 3.43 6.06
N GLY A 450 16.54 4.71 5.88
CA GLY A 450 16.51 5.70 6.95
C GLY A 450 15.10 6.24 7.19
N ALA A 451 14.99 7.51 7.58
CA ALA A 451 13.71 8.14 7.90
C ALA A 451 13.63 9.60 7.41
N VAL A 452 12.41 10.10 7.25
CA VAL A 452 12.10 11.51 6.97
C VAL A 452 10.98 11.97 7.88
N GLY A 453 10.98 13.25 8.23
CA GLY A 453 9.95 13.83 9.08
C GLY A 453 10.49 14.98 9.91
N TYR A 454 9.99 15.08 11.14
CA TYR A 454 10.32 16.19 12.03
C TYR A 454 10.31 15.80 13.51
N LEU A 455 11.13 16.53 14.27
CA LEU A 455 11.21 16.55 15.73
C LEU A 455 10.86 17.97 16.19
N THR A 456 9.82 18.14 16.99
CA THR A 456 9.39 19.45 17.50
C THR A 456 9.97 19.73 18.88
N PHE A 457 10.15 21.00 19.22
CA PHE A 457 10.80 21.40 20.47
C PHE A 457 9.93 21.23 21.73
N ASN A 458 8.68 20.77 21.59
CA ASN A 458 7.88 20.23 22.69
C ASN A 458 8.20 18.76 23.02
N GLY A 459 9.01 18.09 22.19
CA GLY A 459 9.43 16.69 22.39
C GLY A 459 8.76 15.68 21.45
N ASP A 460 7.77 16.09 20.66
CA ASP A 460 7.08 15.17 19.74
C ASP A 460 7.96 14.87 18.51
N LEU A 461 7.70 13.71 17.91
CA LEU A 461 8.43 13.20 16.74
C LEU A 461 7.45 12.53 15.79
N ASN A 462 7.55 12.82 14.49
CA ASN A 462 6.75 12.14 13.49
C ASN A 462 7.61 11.82 12.28
N THR A 463 7.86 10.52 12.06
CA THR A 463 8.76 10.05 11.01
C THR A 463 8.19 8.88 10.23
N GLY A 464 8.44 8.87 8.92
CA GLY A 464 8.20 7.75 8.01
C GLY A 464 9.52 7.18 7.51
N LEU A 465 9.56 5.89 7.19
CA LEU A 465 10.74 5.28 6.56
C LEU A 465 10.94 5.85 5.15
N THR A 466 12.17 5.95 4.69
CA THR A 466 12.49 6.36 3.30
C THR A 466 12.32 5.20 2.31
N LEU A 467 11.15 4.57 2.34
CA LEU A 467 10.72 3.59 1.37
C LEU A 467 9.99 4.25 0.19
N ARG A 468 10.03 3.61 -0.98
CA ARG A 468 9.44 4.17 -2.21
C ARG A 468 9.89 5.61 -2.43
N THR A 469 11.21 5.80 -2.38
CA THR A 469 11.88 7.10 -2.47
C THR A 469 12.71 7.15 -3.75
N ILE A 470 12.65 8.30 -4.42
CA ILE A 470 13.50 8.68 -5.53
C ILE A 470 14.49 9.70 -4.98
N ARG A 471 15.78 9.37 -5.08
CA ARG A 471 16.85 10.34 -4.82
C ARG A 471 17.25 10.96 -6.16
N ILE A 472 17.13 12.28 -6.28
CA ILE A 472 17.49 13.00 -7.51
C ILE A 472 18.76 13.82 -7.23
N LYS A 473 19.88 13.43 -7.82
CA LYS A 473 21.15 14.15 -7.74
C LYS A 473 21.71 14.31 -9.16
N ASP A 474 22.05 15.54 -9.53
CA ASP A 474 22.65 15.86 -10.83
C ASP A 474 21.90 15.22 -12.02
N ASP A 475 20.60 15.50 -12.15
CA ASP A 475 19.67 14.94 -13.14
C ASP A 475 19.41 13.42 -13.09
N VAL A 476 20.13 12.67 -12.26
CA VAL A 476 19.96 11.23 -12.11
C VAL A 476 18.99 10.94 -10.99
N ALA A 477 17.92 10.20 -11.32
CA ALA A 477 17.02 9.60 -10.36
C ALA A 477 17.51 8.20 -9.99
N GLU A 478 17.95 8.03 -8.75
CA GLU A 478 18.24 6.73 -8.14
C GLU A 478 17.00 6.22 -7.40
N ILE A 479 16.59 5.00 -7.74
CA ILE A 479 15.47 4.28 -7.13
C ILE A 479 16.04 3.02 -6.49
N ARG A 480 16.16 3.03 -5.17
CA ARG A 480 16.60 1.86 -4.42
C ARG A 480 15.41 1.09 -3.89
N VAL A 481 15.46 -0.24 -4.00
CA VAL A 481 14.38 -1.15 -3.62
C VAL A 481 14.94 -2.44 -3.04
N GLY A 482 14.17 -3.06 -2.14
CA GLY A 482 14.48 -4.35 -1.55
C GLY A 482 13.22 -5.20 -1.30
N ALA A 483 13.46 -6.47 -1.00
CA ALA A 483 12.46 -7.45 -0.64
C ALA A 483 12.93 -8.20 0.60
N THR A 484 11.97 -8.64 1.41
CA THR A 484 12.26 -9.38 2.63
C THR A 484 12.61 -10.81 2.28
N VAL A 485 13.79 -11.27 2.72
CA VAL A 485 14.28 -12.61 2.42
C VAL A 485 14.26 -13.45 3.68
N LEU A 486 13.55 -14.58 3.58
CA LEU A 486 13.54 -15.65 4.56
C LEU A 486 14.21 -16.91 4.00
N TYR A 487 14.35 -17.94 4.82
CA TYR A 487 14.93 -19.22 4.40
C TYR A 487 14.16 -19.90 3.24
N ASP A 488 12.84 -19.72 3.18
CA ASP A 488 11.95 -20.28 2.17
C ASP A 488 11.69 -19.34 0.98
N SER A 489 12.36 -18.18 0.93
CA SER A 489 12.29 -17.26 -0.20
C SER A 489 12.87 -17.87 -1.48
N VAL A 490 12.21 -17.58 -2.61
CA VAL A 490 12.67 -17.96 -3.95
C VAL A 490 13.41 -16.77 -4.57
N PRO A 491 14.73 -16.87 -4.85
CA PRO A 491 15.56 -15.74 -5.28
C PRO A 491 15.01 -14.94 -6.47
N GLU A 492 14.47 -15.63 -7.48
CA GLU A 492 13.91 -15.02 -8.69
C GLU A 492 12.60 -14.28 -8.42
N ASP A 493 11.79 -14.78 -7.49
CA ASP A 493 10.54 -14.13 -7.08
C ASP A 493 10.84 -12.86 -6.29
N GLU A 494 11.85 -12.89 -5.40
CA GLU A 494 12.27 -11.70 -4.65
C GLU A 494 12.84 -10.60 -5.58
N GLU A 495 13.62 -10.96 -6.60
CA GLU A 495 14.06 -10.00 -7.62
C GLU A 495 12.85 -9.40 -8.35
N THR A 496 11.88 -10.21 -8.74
CA THR A 496 10.63 -9.75 -9.38
C THR A 496 9.83 -8.81 -8.48
N GLU A 497 9.78 -9.08 -7.17
CA GLU A 497 9.13 -8.23 -6.19
C GLU A 497 9.78 -6.85 -6.12
N THR A 498 11.12 -6.77 -6.09
CA THR A 498 11.81 -5.46 -6.07
C THR A 498 11.47 -4.60 -7.29
N LEU A 499 11.40 -5.20 -8.48
CA LEU A 499 11.01 -4.51 -9.71
C LEU A 499 9.55 -4.03 -9.66
N THR A 500 8.67 -4.86 -9.08
CA THR A 500 7.26 -4.51 -8.88
C THR A 500 7.11 -3.31 -7.93
N LYS A 501 7.88 -3.29 -6.83
CA LYS A 501 7.95 -2.16 -5.90
C LYS A 501 8.51 -0.89 -6.56
N ALA A 502 9.45 -1.04 -7.51
CA ALA A 502 10.07 0.08 -8.24
C ALA A 502 9.17 0.68 -9.34
N ALA A 503 8.25 -0.10 -9.91
CA ALA A 503 7.51 0.26 -11.12
C ALA A 503 6.79 1.63 -11.04
N ALA A 504 6.13 1.92 -9.91
CA ALA A 504 5.42 3.19 -9.72
C ALA A 504 6.36 4.40 -9.69
N LEU A 505 7.58 4.23 -9.16
CA LEU A 505 8.60 5.28 -9.05
C LEU A 505 9.20 5.58 -10.43
N VAL A 506 9.53 4.51 -11.18
CA VAL A 506 9.97 4.61 -12.58
C VAL A 506 8.90 5.29 -13.44
N GLN A 507 7.63 4.95 -13.23
CA GLN A 507 6.52 5.59 -13.95
C GLN A 507 6.38 7.08 -13.62
N ALA A 508 6.64 7.50 -12.37
CA ALA A 508 6.58 8.91 -11.98
C ALA A 508 7.69 9.74 -12.64
N ILE A 509 8.88 9.16 -12.84
CA ILE A 509 10.03 9.83 -13.47
C ILE A 509 9.88 9.90 -14.99
N ARG A 510 9.47 8.80 -15.63
CA ARG A 510 9.36 8.74 -17.09
C ARG A 510 8.22 9.67 -17.52
N SER A 511 8.53 10.63 -18.38
CA SER A 511 7.58 11.57 -18.98
C SER A 511 6.57 10.86 -19.88
N VAL A 512 5.62 10.14 -19.28
CA VAL A 512 4.48 9.67 -20.04
C VAL A 512 3.53 10.87 -20.13
N ARG A 513 3.53 11.54 -21.28
CA ARG A 513 2.45 12.43 -21.77
C ARG A 513 1.09 11.71 -21.92
N ASN A 514 0.88 10.62 -21.19
CA ASN A 514 -0.44 10.06 -21.04
C ASN A 514 -1.12 10.94 -20.00
N ARG A 515 -1.98 11.83 -20.50
CA ARG A 515 -3.22 12.14 -19.78
C ARG A 515 -3.65 10.84 -19.12
N TYR A 516 -3.69 10.82 -17.80
CA TYR A 516 -4.41 9.80 -17.07
C TYR A 516 -5.87 10.00 -17.47
N GLN A 517 -6.24 9.50 -18.65
CA GLN A 517 -7.59 9.06 -18.86
C GLN A 517 -7.69 7.89 -17.90
N PRO A 518 -8.56 7.92 -16.89
CA PRO A 518 -8.91 6.70 -16.20
C PRO A 518 -9.15 5.68 -17.30
N GLN A 519 -8.40 4.58 -17.25
CA GLN A 519 -8.56 3.50 -18.19
C GLN A 519 -10.03 3.12 -18.02
N LYS A 520 -10.91 3.61 -18.92
CA LYS A 520 -12.18 2.96 -19.15
C LYS A 520 -11.72 1.55 -19.39
N LEU A 521 -12.04 0.65 -18.45
CA LEU A 521 -11.96 -0.78 -18.66
C LEU A 521 -12.40 -0.96 -20.11
N THR A 522 -11.44 -1.19 -21.00
CA THR A 522 -11.72 -1.56 -22.37
C THR A 522 -12.17 -2.99 -22.21
N GLY A 523 -13.39 -3.15 -21.69
CA GLY A 523 -14.12 -4.38 -21.86
C GLY A 523 -14.02 -4.67 -23.34
N ARG A 524 -13.69 -5.93 -23.66
CA ARG A 524 -13.96 -6.46 -24.99
C ARG A 524 -15.29 -5.88 -25.48
N PRO A 525 -15.41 -5.46 -26.74
CA PRO A 525 -16.73 -5.13 -27.28
C PRO A 525 -17.67 -6.28 -26.88
N PRO A 526 -18.83 -5.99 -26.27
CA PRO A 526 -19.63 -7.01 -25.62
C PRO A 526 -19.91 -8.10 -26.65
N TYR A 527 -19.43 -9.31 -26.37
CA TYR A 527 -19.77 -10.47 -27.18
C TYR A 527 -21.27 -10.67 -27.00
N ARG A 528 -22.04 -10.44 -28.06
CA ARG A 528 -23.51 -10.43 -28.02
C ARG A 528 -24.09 -11.59 -28.82
N PRO A 529 -23.87 -12.85 -28.42
CA PRO A 529 -24.42 -14.01 -29.14
C PRO A 529 -25.95 -14.06 -29.09
N GLY A 530 -26.58 -13.33 -28.17
CA GLY A 530 -28.03 -13.20 -28.06
C GLY A 530 -28.63 -12.09 -28.94
N ALA A 531 -27.83 -11.26 -29.62
CA ALA A 531 -28.36 -10.17 -30.43
C ALA A 531 -29.35 -10.69 -31.50
N GLY A 532 -30.58 -10.16 -31.48
CA GLY A 532 -31.64 -10.58 -32.40
C GLY A 532 -32.37 -11.87 -31.99
N LYS A 533 -32.01 -12.48 -30.85
CA LYS A 533 -32.68 -13.66 -30.31
C LYS A 533 -33.68 -13.29 -29.23
N ARG A 534 -34.82 -13.98 -29.20
CA ARG A 534 -35.89 -13.81 -28.20
C ARG A 534 -35.94 -15.02 -27.28
N VAL A 535 -35.80 -14.79 -25.98
CA VAL A 535 -35.72 -15.84 -24.95
C VAL A 535 -36.94 -15.75 -24.03
N LEU A 536 -37.67 -16.86 -23.89
CA LEU A 536 -38.72 -16.97 -22.87
C LEU A 536 -38.09 -17.49 -21.58
N PHE A 537 -38.11 -16.68 -20.53
CA PHE A 537 -37.67 -17.06 -19.20
C PHE A 537 -38.88 -17.48 -18.36
N VAL A 538 -38.97 -18.77 -18.05
CA VAL A 538 -40.05 -19.37 -17.26
C VAL A 538 -39.68 -19.31 -15.78
N ASP A 539 -40.32 -18.41 -15.05
CA ASP A 539 -40.12 -18.16 -13.61
C ASP A 539 -40.91 -19.18 -12.77
N HIS A 540 -40.17 -19.98 -11.99
CA HIS A 540 -40.68 -20.99 -11.06
C HIS A 540 -40.59 -20.53 -9.59
N GLU A 541 -40.75 -19.23 -9.35
CA GLU A 541 -40.85 -18.63 -8.01
C GLU A 541 -39.55 -18.62 -7.19
N ASP A 542 -38.41 -18.56 -7.87
CA ASP A 542 -37.11 -18.30 -7.23
C ASP A 542 -36.82 -16.79 -7.09
N SER A 543 -36.09 -16.42 -6.04
CA SER A 543 -35.65 -15.05 -5.80
C SER A 543 -34.47 -14.60 -6.70
N PHE A 544 -33.77 -15.53 -7.36
CA PHE A 544 -32.61 -15.26 -8.23
C PHE A 544 -32.96 -15.03 -9.71
N VAL A 545 -34.24 -15.12 -10.07
CA VAL A 545 -34.75 -15.06 -11.45
C VAL A 545 -34.27 -13.83 -12.23
N HIS A 546 -34.29 -12.65 -11.61
CA HIS A 546 -33.92 -11.41 -12.32
C HIS A 546 -32.41 -11.28 -12.57
N THR A 547 -31.56 -11.84 -11.71
CA THR A 547 -30.11 -11.85 -11.91
C THR A 547 -29.73 -12.76 -13.07
N LEU A 548 -30.30 -13.97 -13.10
CA LEU A 548 -30.09 -14.89 -14.22
C LEU A 548 -30.65 -14.31 -15.52
N ALA A 549 -31.88 -13.78 -15.52
CA ALA A 549 -32.46 -13.12 -16.69
C ALA A 549 -31.60 -11.94 -17.18
N ASN A 550 -30.96 -11.22 -16.26
CA ASN A 550 -30.03 -10.14 -16.60
C ASN A 550 -28.79 -10.65 -17.33
N TYR A 551 -28.21 -11.80 -16.95
CA TYR A 551 -27.08 -12.39 -17.67
C TYR A 551 -27.44 -12.70 -19.13
N PHE A 552 -28.64 -13.23 -19.38
CA PHE A 552 -29.14 -13.43 -20.74
C PHE A 552 -29.33 -12.10 -21.49
N ARG A 553 -29.88 -11.06 -20.85
CA ARG A 553 -30.01 -9.73 -21.47
C ARG A 553 -28.65 -9.10 -21.80
N GLN A 554 -27.61 -9.33 -20.99
CA GLN A 554 -26.26 -8.82 -21.24
C GLN A 554 -25.65 -9.36 -22.54
N THR A 555 -26.04 -10.56 -22.98
CA THR A 555 -25.65 -11.11 -24.29
C THR A 555 -26.36 -10.45 -25.49
N GLY A 556 -27.27 -9.50 -25.25
CA GLY A 556 -28.05 -8.83 -26.29
C GLY A 556 -29.39 -9.49 -26.63
N ALA A 557 -29.78 -10.56 -25.95
CA ALA A 557 -31.07 -11.21 -26.14
C ALA A 557 -32.25 -10.38 -25.61
N ASP A 558 -33.39 -10.44 -26.30
CA ASP A 558 -34.66 -9.95 -25.81
C ASP A 558 -35.30 -11.00 -24.89
N VAL A 559 -35.30 -10.74 -23.57
CA VAL A 559 -35.72 -11.72 -22.56
C VAL A 559 -37.06 -11.34 -21.96
N VAL A 560 -38.08 -12.16 -22.26
CA VAL A 560 -39.43 -12.05 -21.70
C VAL A 560 -39.55 -12.99 -20.50
N THR A 561 -39.81 -12.45 -19.31
CA THR A 561 -39.93 -13.24 -18.07
C THR A 561 -41.39 -13.41 -17.69
N LEU A 562 -41.88 -14.66 -17.65
CA LEU A 562 -43.26 -15.00 -17.30
C LEU A 562 -43.29 -16.09 -16.22
N ARG A 563 -44.24 -16.00 -15.29
CA ARG A 563 -44.53 -17.09 -14.34
C ARG A 563 -44.99 -18.34 -15.08
N SER A 564 -44.66 -19.50 -14.55
CA SER A 564 -44.88 -20.82 -15.17
C SER A 564 -46.26 -21.02 -15.83
N PRO A 565 -47.42 -20.71 -15.19
CA PRO A 565 -48.73 -20.90 -15.84
C PRO A 565 -48.94 -20.04 -17.08
N LEU A 566 -48.53 -18.78 -17.04
CA LEU A 566 -48.67 -17.86 -18.17
C LEU A 566 -47.67 -18.19 -19.28
N ALA A 567 -46.45 -18.63 -18.92
CA ALA A 567 -45.46 -19.09 -19.89
C ALA A 567 -45.98 -20.28 -20.72
N ARG A 568 -46.68 -21.25 -20.09
CA ARG A 568 -47.33 -22.35 -20.83
C ARG A 568 -48.39 -21.86 -21.81
N GLN A 569 -49.25 -20.92 -21.40
CA GLN A 569 -50.25 -20.32 -22.29
C GLN A 569 -49.58 -19.60 -23.48
N THR A 570 -48.49 -18.89 -23.24
CA THR A 570 -47.70 -18.23 -24.28
C THR A 570 -47.07 -19.24 -25.24
N LEU A 571 -46.54 -20.37 -24.76
CA LEU A 571 -45.97 -21.43 -25.61
C LEU A 571 -47.04 -22.15 -26.47
N GLN A 572 -48.30 -22.16 -26.02
CA GLN A 572 -49.43 -22.71 -26.79
C GLN A 572 -49.88 -21.76 -27.91
N ASP A 573 -49.63 -20.46 -27.82
CA ASP A 573 -49.96 -19.50 -28.89
C ASP A 573 -48.95 -19.62 -30.05
N ALA A 574 -49.41 -20.08 -31.21
CA ALA A 574 -48.59 -20.25 -32.40
C ALA A 574 -47.99 -18.93 -32.94
N ARG A 575 -48.54 -17.78 -32.55
CA ARG A 575 -48.06 -16.46 -32.99
C ARG A 575 -46.82 -15.98 -32.25
N GLU A 576 -46.57 -16.53 -31.06
CA GLU A 576 -45.39 -16.20 -30.26
C GLU A 576 -44.23 -17.12 -30.65
N THR A 577 -43.06 -16.53 -30.93
CA THR A 577 -41.84 -17.25 -31.28
C THR A 577 -40.71 -16.92 -30.31
N PHE A 578 -39.90 -17.93 -30.01
CA PHE A 578 -38.73 -17.84 -29.14
C PHE A 578 -37.60 -18.72 -29.69
N ASP A 579 -36.37 -18.25 -29.56
CA ASP A 579 -35.16 -18.96 -29.99
C ASP A 579 -34.62 -19.88 -28.88
N LEU A 580 -35.06 -19.67 -27.64
CA LEU A 580 -34.68 -20.45 -26.46
C LEU A 580 -35.74 -20.30 -25.37
N VAL A 581 -36.06 -21.40 -24.68
CA VAL A 581 -36.81 -21.38 -23.42
C VAL A 581 -35.86 -21.68 -22.27
N LEU A 582 -35.83 -20.77 -21.29
CA LEU A 582 -35.06 -20.90 -20.07
C LEU A 582 -35.96 -21.32 -18.91
N LEU A 583 -35.72 -22.51 -18.37
CA LEU A 583 -36.37 -23.03 -17.18
C LEU A 583 -35.57 -22.60 -15.95
N SER A 584 -36.14 -21.66 -15.19
CA SER A 584 -35.48 -21.10 -14.02
C SER A 584 -35.39 -22.06 -12.84
N PRO A 585 -34.53 -21.76 -11.85
CA PRO A 585 -34.60 -22.37 -10.53
C PRO A 585 -35.97 -22.16 -9.87
N GLY A 586 -36.24 -22.90 -8.80
CA GLY A 586 -37.47 -22.80 -8.02
C GLY A 586 -37.45 -23.71 -6.80
N PRO A 587 -38.35 -23.49 -5.83
CA PRO A 587 -38.48 -24.35 -4.66
C PRO A 587 -39.13 -25.69 -5.03
N GLY A 588 -39.14 -26.63 -4.09
CA GLY A 588 -39.96 -27.84 -4.22
C GLY A 588 -39.50 -28.81 -5.31
N ARG A 589 -40.47 -29.40 -6.04
CA ARG A 589 -40.25 -30.46 -7.05
C ARG A 589 -40.77 -30.03 -8.42
N PRO A 590 -40.20 -30.55 -9.54
CA PRO A 590 -40.59 -30.13 -10.88
C PRO A 590 -42.09 -30.29 -11.19
N GLU A 591 -42.73 -31.33 -10.65
CA GLU A 591 -44.16 -31.61 -10.78
C GLU A 591 -45.06 -30.45 -10.33
N GLN A 592 -44.67 -29.74 -9.27
CA GLN A 592 -45.46 -28.63 -8.70
C GLN A 592 -45.62 -27.47 -9.69
N PHE A 593 -44.64 -27.30 -10.58
CA PHE A 593 -44.64 -26.29 -11.62
C PHE A 593 -45.04 -26.83 -13.00
N GLN A 594 -45.44 -28.11 -13.09
CA GLN A 594 -45.76 -28.81 -14.34
C GLN A 594 -44.65 -28.65 -15.40
N LEU A 595 -43.38 -28.75 -14.95
CA LEU A 595 -42.21 -28.60 -15.81
C LEU A 595 -42.20 -29.57 -17.00
N GLY A 596 -42.69 -30.80 -16.79
CA GLY A 596 -42.82 -31.79 -17.87
C GLY A 596 -43.75 -31.35 -19.00
N GLU A 597 -44.84 -30.62 -18.69
CA GLU A 597 -45.74 -30.06 -19.70
C GLU A 597 -45.06 -28.91 -20.46
N THR A 598 -44.35 -28.02 -19.75
CA THR A 598 -43.58 -26.94 -20.38
C THR A 598 -42.53 -27.49 -21.34
N ILE A 599 -41.78 -28.51 -20.95
CA ILE A 599 -40.76 -29.16 -21.80
C ILE A 599 -41.41 -29.83 -23.02
N ALA A 600 -42.53 -30.55 -22.83
CA ALA A 600 -43.27 -31.15 -23.94
C ALA A 600 -43.74 -30.12 -24.97
N LEU A 601 -44.22 -28.95 -24.52
CA LEU A 601 -44.60 -27.85 -25.40
C LEU A 601 -43.40 -27.30 -26.18
N CYS A 602 -42.23 -27.15 -25.53
CA CYS A 602 -41.01 -26.73 -26.21
C CYS A 602 -40.60 -27.72 -27.30
N LEU A 603 -40.63 -29.02 -27.00
CA LEU A 603 -40.33 -30.08 -27.98
C LEU A 603 -41.29 -30.05 -29.17
N GLN A 604 -42.60 -29.95 -28.92
CA GLN A 604 -43.62 -29.87 -29.97
C GLN A 604 -43.44 -28.65 -30.88
N ARG A 605 -42.96 -27.54 -30.32
CA ARG A 605 -42.71 -26.27 -31.03
C ARG A 605 -41.30 -26.19 -31.61
N GLU A 606 -40.51 -27.24 -31.46
CA GLU A 606 -39.11 -27.34 -31.85
C GLU A 606 -38.20 -26.24 -31.25
N ILE A 607 -38.48 -25.81 -30.01
CA ILE A 607 -37.74 -24.73 -29.33
C ILE A 607 -36.66 -25.32 -28.40
N PRO A 608 -35.39 -24.90 -28.53
CA PRO A 608 -34.31 -25.26 -27.60
C PRO A 608 -34.64 -24.94 -26.14
N VAL A 609 -34.10 -25.73 -25.20
CA VAL A 609 -34.35 -25.57 -23.76
C VAL A 609 -33.04 -25.52 -22.97
N PHE A 610 -32.94 -24.53 -22.08
CA PHE A 610 -31.88 -24.47 -21.07
C PHE A 610 -32.47 -24.51 -19.66
N GLY A 611 -32.00 -25.42 -18.80
CA GLY A 611 -32.47 -25.55 -17.42
C GLY A 611 -31.43 -25.15 -16.38
N VAL A 612 -31.84 -24.47 -15.31
CA VAL A 612 -31.00 -24.17 -14.15
C VAL A 612 -31.67 -24.69 -12.87
N CYS A 613 -30.93 -25.43 -12.05
CA CYS A 613 -31.36 -26.02 -10.79
C CYS A 613 -32.66 -26.85 -10.94
N LEU A 614 -33.82 -26.32 -10.54
CA LEU A 614 -35.13 -26.96 -10.76
C LEU A 614 -35.39 -27.27 -12.25
N GLY A 615 -34.88 -26.44 -13.16
CA GLY A 615 -34.93 -26.70 -14.60
C GLY A 615 -34.17 -27.95 -15.03
N LEU A 616 -32.97 -28.20 -14.48
CA LEU A 616 -32.24 -29.46 -14.72
C LEU A 616 -33.02 -30.65 -14.19
N GLN A 617 -33.56 -30.52 -12.97
CA GLN A 617 -34.34 -31.57 -12.33
C GLN A 617 -35.57 -31.95 -13.16
N GLY A 618 -36.29 -30.96 -13.68
CA GLY A 618 -37.43 -31.18 -14.57
C GLY A 618 -37.05 -31.83 -15.91
N ILE A 619 -35.90 -31.46 -16.49
CA ILE A 619 -35.39 -32.08 -17.73
C ILE A 619 -35.06 -33.56 -17.48
N VAL A 620 -34.38 -33.89 -16.39
CA VAL A 620 -34.03 -35.28 -16.07
C VAL A 620 -35.28 -36.13 -15.85
N GLU A 621 -36.26 -35.65 -15.07
CA GLU A 621 -37.53 -36.36 -14.86
C GLU A 621 -38.33 -36.53 -16.18
N HIS A 622 -38.37 -35.50 -17.04
CA HIS A 622 -39.10 -35.55 -18.31
C HIS A 622 -38.58 -36.65 -19.25
N PHE A 623 -37.26 -36.86 -19.29
CA PHE A 623 -36.63 -37.90 -20.12
C PHE A 623 -36.56 -39.28 -19.44
N GLY A 624 -37.24 -39.47 -18.31
CA GLY A 624 -37.37 -40.76 -17.63
C GLY A 624 -36.29 -41.06 -16.58
N GLY A 625 -35.50 -40.06 -16.18
CA GLY A 625 -34.61 -40.15 -15.02
C GLY A 625 -35.33 -40.01 -13.68
N SER A 626 -34.58 -40.06 -12.58
CA SER A 626 -35.13 -39.91 -11.23
C SER A 626 -34.32 -38.95 -10.37
N LEU A 627 -35.00 -38.27 -9.43
CA LEU A 627 -34.37 -37.35 -8.48
C LEU A 627 -34.16 -38.02 -7.12
N GLY A 628 -32.97 -37.83 -6.56
CA GLY A 628 -32.64 -38.14 -5.18
C GLY A 628 -32.69 -36.89 -4.30
N GLN A 629 -32.67 -37.10 -2.98
CA GLN A 629 -32.49 -36.04 -2.00
C GLN A 629 -31.13 -36.19 -1.34
N LEU A 630 -30.37 -35.10 -1.29
CA LEU A 630 -29.07 -35.10 -0.62
C LEU A 630 -29.25 -35.30 0.89
N PRO A 631 -28.38 -36.12 1.54
CA PRO A 631 -28.41 -36.27 2.99
C PRO A 631 -28.08 -34.95 3.72
N ILE A 632 -27.28 -34.09 3.08
CA ILE A 632 -26.96 -32.75 3.56
C ILE A 632 -27.31 -31.76 2.44
N PRO A 633 -28.34 -30.91 2.61
CA PRO A 633 -28.71 -29.88 1.64
C PRO A 633 -27.55 -28.92 1.33
N ARG A 634 -27.42 -28.51 0.07
CA ARG A 634 -26.41 -27.55 -0.39
C ARG A 634 -27.08 -26.20 -0.66
N HIS A 635 -27.41 -25.46 0.41
CA HIS A 635 -28.03 -24.13 0.32
C HIS A 635 -27.00 -23.04 0.62
N GLY A 636 -26.65 -22.22 -0.39
CA GLY A 636 -25.65 -21.17 -0.24
C GLY A 636 -24.23 -21.71 -0.02
N LYS A 637 -23.90 -22.85 -0.65
CA LYS A 637 -22.58 -23.49 -0.50
C LYS A 637 -21.81 -23.49 -1.83
N PRO A 638 -20.51 -23.16 -1.82
CA PRO A 638 -19.68 -23.37 -2.98
C PRO A 638 -19.36 -24.86 -3.12
N ALA A 639 -19.21 -25.32 -4.36
CA ALA A 639 -18.66 -26.63 -4.66
C ALA A 639 -17.75 -26.53 -5.88
N THR A 640 -16.72 -27.38 -5.90
CA THR A 640 -15.88 -27.56 -7.07
C THR A 640 -16.53 -28.59 -7.99
N VAL A 641 -16.57 -28.27 -9.29
CA VAL A 641 -17.21 -29.06 -10.32
C VAL A 641 -16.19 -29.38 -11.40
N GLN A 642 -16.16 -30.64 -11.81
CA GLN A 642 -15.32 -31.17 -12.87
C GLN A 642 -16.16 -31.44 -14.12
N GLN A 643 -15.68 -30.97 -15.28
CA GLN A 643 -16.30 -31.26 -16.57
C GLN A 643 -16.15 -32.74 -16.94
N GLN A 644 -17.20 -33.30 -17.53
CA GLN A 644 -17.26 -34.67 -18.03
C GLN A 644 -17.32 -34.63 -19.56
N GLY A 645 -16.15 -34.61 -20.20
CA GLY A 645 -16.00 -34.49 -21.64
C GLY A 645 -16.25 -33.08 -22.19
N ALA A 646 -16.11 -32.92 -23.51
CA ALA A 646 -16.30 -31.64 -24.17
C ALA A 646 -17.79 -31.31 -24.33
N SER A 647 -18.25 -30.21 -23.73
CA SER A 647 -19.59 -29.64 -23.92
C SER A 647 -19.49 -28.19 -24.43
N PRO A 648 -20.27 -27.80 -25.46
CA PRO A 648 -20.29 -26.42 -25.96
C PRO A 648 -20.61 -25.39 -24.87
N MET A 649 -21.43 -25.76 -23.87
CA MET A 649 -21.80 -24.91 -22.74
C MET A 649 -20.57 -24.44 -21.92
N PHE A 650 -19.54 -25.27 -21.82
CA PHE A 650 -18.35 -25.00 -21.01
C PHE A 650 -17.13 -24.58 -21.85
N GLN A 651 -17.33 -24.27 -23.14
CA GLN A 651 -16.24 -23.86 -24.01
C GLN A 651 -15.50 -22.63 -23.45
N GLY A 652 -14.17 -22.75 -23.34
CA GLY A 652 -13.31 -21.68 -22.80
C GLY A 652 -13.38 -21.51 -21.28
N LEU A 653 -14.05 -22.41 -20.56
CA LEU A 653 -13.96 -22.55 -19.10
C LEU A 653 -12.90 -23.60 -18.72
N PRO A 654 -12.27 -23.49 -17.52
CA PRO A 654 -11.32 -24.49 -17.04
C PRO A 654 -11.98 -25.87 -16.86
N GLU A 655 -11.21 -26.96 -16.91
CA GLU A 655 -11.73 -28.32 -16.69
C GLU A 655 -12.38 -28.50 -15.32
N GLN A 656 -11.93 -27.73 -14.32
CA GLN A 656 -12.47 -27.70 -12.97
C GLN A 656 -12.73 -26.25 -12.53
N PHE A 657 -13.90 -25.98 -11.95
CA PHE A 657 -14.29 -24.65 -11.51
C PHE A 657 -15.24 -24.65 -10.31
N THR A 658 -15.32 -23.52 -9.60
CA THR A 658 -16.18 -23.37 -8.41
C THR A 658 -17.51 -22.71 -8.76
N VAL A 659 -18.61 -23.25 -8.22
CA VAL A 659 -19.97 -22.77 -8.46
C VAL A 659 -20.77 -22.69 -7.16
N GLY A 660 -21.83 -21.87 -7.17
CA GLY A 660 -22.81 -21.78 -6.08
C GLY A 660 -23.94 -22.80 -6.17
N LEU A 661 -24.19 -23.51 -5.08
CA LEU A 661 -25.27 -24.49 -4.95
C LEU A 661 -26.41 -23.98 -4.05
N TYR A 662 -27.65 -24.19 -4.51
CA TYR A 662 -28.89 -23.94 -3.77
C TYR A 662 -29.91 -25.07 -3.97
N HIS A 663 -29.50 -26.32 -3.74
CA HIS A 663 -30.38 -27.48 -3.99
C HIS A 663 -30.35 -28.51 -2.86
N SER A 664 -31.50 -29.15 -2.66
CA SER A 664 -31.65 -30.35 -1.83
C SER A 664 -31.85 -31.60 -2.67
N LEU A 665 -32.44 -31.44 -3.86
CA LEU A 665 -32.65 -32.52 -4.82
C LEU A 665 -31.54 -32.54 -5.84
N TYR A 666 -31.24 -33.71 -6.39
CA TYR A 666 -30.26 -33.88 -7.44
C TYR A 666 -30.70 -35.00 -8.39
N ALA A 667 -30.16 -35.03 -9.60
CA ALA A 667 -30.37 -36.14 -10.54
C ALA A 667 -29.67 -37.40 -10.00
N ALA A 668 -30.45 -38.37 -9.51
CA ALA A 668 -29.94 -39.63 -8.99
C ALA A 668 -29.74 -40.67 -10.08
N ASP A 669 -30.65 -40.68 -11.07
CA ASP A 669 -30.54 -41.51 -12.26
C ASP A 669 -30.72 -40.64 -13.51
N VAL A 670 -29.75 -40.71 -14.43
CA VAL A 670 -29.72 -39.92 -15.67
C VAL A 670 -29.97 -40.87 -16.84
N PRO A 671 -31.05 -40.66 -17.62
CA PRO A 671 -31.44 -41.57 -18.69
C PRO A 671 -30.42 -41.53 -19.84
N GLU A 672 -30.36 -42.60 -20.64
CA GLU A 672 -29.36 -42.74 -21.71
C GLU A 672 -29.44 -41.61 -22.76
N SER A 673 -30.62 -41.02 -22.97
CA SER A 673 -30.82 -39.86 -23.85
C SER A 673 -30.07 -38.60 -23.41
N LEU A 674 -29.69 -38.51 -22.13
CA LEU A 674 -28.91 -37.41 -21.55
C LEU A 674 -27.47 -37.85 -21.28
N ARG A 675 -26.53 -36.97 -21.61
CA ARG A 675 -25.11 -37.10 -21.27
C ARG A 675 -24.81 -36.20 -20.09
N VAL A 676 -24.14 -36.75 -19.06
CA VAL A 676 -23.60 -35.95 -17.96
C VAL A 676 -22.40 -35.15 -18.46
N THR A 677 -22.43 -33.83 -18.25
CA THR A 677 -21.39 -32.90 -18.71
C THR A 677 -20.57 -32.31 -17.58
N ALA A 678 -21.02 -32.44 -16.32
CA ALA A 678 -20.29 -31.96 -15.15
C ALA A 678 -20.73 -32.70 -13.88
N VAL A 679 -19.80 -32.92 -12.94
CA VAL A 679 -20.05 -33.56 -11.62
C VAL A 679 -19.23 -32.89 -10.51
N THR A 680 -19.69 -33.00 -9.27
CA THR A 680 -18.87 -32.71 -8.08
C THR A 680 -17.95 -33.89 -7.73
N ASP A 681 -16.98 -33.66 -6.83
CA ASP A 681 -16.05 -34.69 -6.34
C ASP A 681 -16.76 -35.89 -5.66
N ASP A 682 -17.94 -35.67 -5.07
CA ASP A 682 -18.80 -36.72 -4.49
C ASP A 682 -19.78 -37.35 -5.50
N GLY A 683 -19.59 -37.09 -6.80
CA GLY A 683 -20.30 -37.75 -7.90
C GLY A 683 -21.70 -37.20 -8.18
N ILE A 684 -22.07 -36.04 -7.62
CA ILE A 684 -23.37 -35.43 -7.87
C ILE A 684 -23.38 -34.74 -9.23
N VAL A 685 -24.39 -35.03 -10.04
CA VAL A 685 -24.55 -34.47 -11.40
C VAL A 685 -24.80 -32.97 -11.33
N MET A 686 -23.93 -32.21 -11.99
CA MET A 686 -23.93 -30.75 -12.04
C MET A 686 -24.29 -30.17 -13.39
N GLY A 687 -24.19 -30.96 -14.46
CA GLY A 687 -24.58 -30.56 -15.80
C GLY A 687 -25.01 -31.77 -16.64
N VAL A 688 -25.99 -31.55 -17.50
CA VAL A 688 -26.47 -32.53 -18.49
C VAL A 688 -26.71 -31.86 -19.84
N GLU A 689 -26.58 -32.63 -20.92
CA GLU A 689 -27.04 -32.26 -22.25
C GLU A 689 -27.72 -33.44 -22.93
N HIS A 690 -28.72 -33.18 -23.77
CA HIS A 690 -29.32 -34.23 -24.58
C HIS A 690 -28.39 -34.60 -25.74
N ARG A 691 -28.31 -35.89 -26.08
CA ARG A 691 -27.41 -36.40 -27.13
C ARG A 691 -27.76 -35.96 -28.56
N GLU A 692 -28.94 -35.41 -28.77
CA GLU A 692 -29.53 -35.23 -30.11
C GLU A 692 -30.32 -33.92 -30.20
N LEU A 693 -31.06 -33.56 -29.14
CA LEU A 693 -31.86 -32.35 -29.08
C LEU A 693 -31.03 -31.18 -28.48
N PRO A 694 -31.30 -29.92 -28.87
CA PRO A 694 -30.63 -28.74 -28.31
C PRO A 694 -31.16 -28.40 -26.91
N ILE A 695 -30.96 -29.33 -25.98
CA ILE A 695 -31.37 -29.26 -24.57
C ILE A 695 -30.15 -29.43 -23.69
N SER A 696 -29.93 -28.49 -22.80
CA SER A 696 -28.85 -28.55 -21.81
C SER A 696 -29.30 -27.98 -20.48
N ALA A 697 -28.65 -28.37 -19.40
CA ALA A 697 -28.99 -27.86 -18.09
C ALA A 697 -27.83 -27.94 -17.11
N VAL A 698 -27.88 -27.12 -16.07
CA VAL A 698 -26.96 -27.15 -14.92
C VAL A 698 -27.71 -27.18 -13.61
N GLN A 699 -27.16 -27.88 -12.61
CA GLN A 699 -27.74 -27.97 -11.27
C GLN A 699 -27.35 -26.79 -10.39
N PHE A 700 -26.16 -26.23 -10.61
CA PHE A 700 -25.65 -25.05 -9.91
C PHE A 700 -26.26 -23.76 -10.48
N HIS A 701 -26.05 -22.64 -9.78
CA HIS A 701 -26.56 -21.32 -10.15
C HIS A 701 -25.45 -20.46 -10.81
N PRO A 702 -25.48 -20.26 -12.14
CA PRO A 702 -24.48 -19.45 -12.85
C PRO A 702 -24.48 -17.98 -12.40
N GLU A 703 -25.63 -17.48 -11.98
CA GLU A 703 -25.86 -16.10 -11.55
C GLU A 703 -25.41 -15.80 -10.12
N SER A 704 -25.05 -16.84 -9.36
CA SER A 704 -24.63 -16.70 -7.96
C SER A 704 -23.30 -15.97 -7.85
N ILE A 705 -23.15 -15.16 -6.79
CA ILE A 705 -21.86 -14.53 -6.45
C ILE A 705 -20.73 -15.56 -6.24
N MET A 706 -21.07 -16.77 -5.79
CA MET A 706 -20.12 -17.89 -5.65
C MET A 706 -19.63 -18.45 -6.99
N SER A 707 -20.34 -18.14 -8.08
CA SER A 707 -20.01 -18.51 -9.47
C SER A 707 -19.43 -17.32 -10.26
N ALA A 708 -19.20 -16.17 -9.62
CA ALA A 708 -18.82 -14.92 -10.30
C ALA A 708 -17.34 -14.88 -10.71
N ARG A 709 -16.48 -15.70 -10.09
CA ARG A 709 -15.04 -15.73 -10.35
C ARG A 709 -14.77 -15.91 -11.85
N ASN A 710 -13.93 -15.05 -12.42
CA ASN A 710 -13.58 -15.03 -13.84
C ASN A 710 -14.78 -14.89 -14.82
N GLN A 711 -15.91 -14.32 -14.36
CA GLN A 711 -17.16 -14.18 -15.12
C GLN A 711 -17.69 -15.52 -15.66
N LEU A 712 -17.45 -16.61 -14.92
CA LEU A 712 -17.79 -17.96 -15.33
C LEU A 712 -19.25 -18.11 -15.75
N GLY A 713 -20.17 -17.63 -14.90
CA GLY A 713 -21.60 -17.71 -15.18
C GLY A 713 -22.01 -17.03 -16.48
N LEU A 714 -21.52 -15.81 -16.71
CA LEU A 714 -21.84 -15.04 -17.92
C LEU A 714 -21.28 -15.71 -19.18
N ARG A 715 -20.02 -16.20 -19.15
CA ARG A 715 -19.42 -16.94 -20.27
C ARG A 715 -20.20 -18.20 -20.62
N MET A 716 -20.67 -18.92 -19.61
CA MET A 716 -21.51 -20.10 -19.82
C MET A 716 -22.84 -19.72 -20.50
N ILE A 717 -23.48 -18.62 -20.08
CA ILE A 717 -24.70 -18.12 -20.74
C ILE A 717 -24.43 -17.65 -22.18
N GLU A 718 -23.30 -16.99 -22.44
CA GLU A 718 -22.85 -16.63 -23.79
C GLU A 718 -22.73 -17.87 -24.68
N ASN A 719 -22.13 -18.95 -24.16
CA ASN A 719 -21.99 -20.23 -24.87
C ASN A 719 -23.34 -20.89 -25.17
N VAL A 720 -24.26 -20.90 -24.19
CA VAL A 720 -25.63 -21.43 -24.37
C VAL A 720 -26.34 -20.69 -25.49
N LEU A 721 -26.28 -19.35 -25.49
CA LEU A 721 -26.91 -18.57 -26.56
C LEU A 721 -26.19 -18.69 -27.91
N ALA A 722 -24.88 -18.88 -27.94
CA ALA A 722 -24.14 -19.08 -29.17
C ALA A 722 -24.49 -20.42 -29.84
N HIS A 723 -24.69 -21.48 -29.06
CA HIS A 723 -24.78 -22.85 -29.58
C HIS A 723 -26.19 -23.44 -29.58
N ALA A 724 -27.04 -23.14 -28.59
CA ALA A 724 -28.37 -23.75 -28.49
C ALA A 724 -29.46 -22.90 -29.17
N ALA A 725 -29.41 -21.57 -29.03
CA ALA A 725 -30.53 -20.73 -29.44
C ALA A 725 -30.66 -20.61 -30.97
N GLY A 726 -31.82 -21.01 -31.50
CA GLY A 726 -32.15 -21.02 -32.93
C GLY A 726 -31.78 -22.31 -33.69
N GLN A 727 -31.32 -23.37 -33.01
CA GLN A 727 -31.16 -24.69 -33.64
C GLN A 727 -32.51 -25.45 -33.65
N PRO A 728 -32.97 -25.99 -34.79
CA PRO A 728 -34.21 -26.75 -34.85
C PRO A 728 -34.10 -28.05 -34.03
N VAL A 729 -35.09 -28.32 -33.18
CA VAL A 729 -35.23 -29.58 -32.45
C VAL A 729 -35.87 -30.60 -33.41
N SER A 730 -35.06 -31.31 -34.22
CA SER A 730 -35.60 -32.35 -35.11
C SER A 730 -35.58 -33.71 -34.43
N THR A 731 -36.73 -34.20 -33.99
CA THR A 731 -36.93 -35.62 -33.67
C THR A 731 -37.14 -36.38 -34.98
N LYS A 732 -36.18 -37.22 -35.38
CA LYS A 732 -36.44 -38.25 -36.38
C LYS A 732 -37.19 -39.43 -35.77
#